data_AF-A0A395N032-F1
#
_entry.id   AF-A0A395N032-F1
#
_cell.length_a   1.000
_cell.length_b   1.000
_cell.length_c   1.000
_cell.angle_alpha   90.00
_cell.angle_beta   90.00
_cell.angle_gamma   90.00
#
_symmetry.space_group_name_H-M   'P 1'
#
loop_
_entity.id
_entity.type
_entity.pdbx_description
1 polymer ?
#
loop_
_entity_poly.entity_id
_entity_poly.type
_entity_poly.pdbx_seq_one_letter_code
_entity_poly.pdbx_strand_id
1 'polypeptide(L)'
;MAWGDLPAEARTLDPLGDDLRHGLTAVAVLAFISFFSASILFFYLVYKLTTWSLFIKSQSDGQFHQQSGSIQRAIDVTLGIDGIFSDSNGEAGKKADGDAGPRQPNQFLVLIINLLLADMHQGVAFLLNAAWLRYDAILVDTATCYTQGLFVSLGDLASSMFITAIAIHTYMAVVRGIQTPQKVLYGVIVAIWIFVYAISFIPIAATRNGAEFGGFFVRAGSWCWMNREYENLRLFTHYLYIFLGLGTTSILYLIIFFHIRRQARLGASNGENDGDSIELQLNRNPAFLIYPVIYVLCTLPLAAGRIATMAGAHVPNGYFCFAGAMIASNGSFDCLLFGTTRNTIIFASRYDIASNDVGLKTFAFLKTPTNRKFGNTISIQGGRQHDEVPATGGWWTWPAKGAGSSNRSHRGILGREIVRQLGLHPQKWKKIYSFSRSQKEEFPSTVEHRHIDLTGSADDVAKSLQGVNADYLFFAAYLQKSEEQQAWEVNGDMLQAFLDALVKNGIDKQLKRVLLVAGCKQYGVHLGPAKNPMVESDPWLTDQSTFPPNFYYRQQDILKAFCEKSNGKVSWNVTYPNDVIGYARGNFMNLATAVGIYAAINKEMGKDLVYPGGERFYMGFDCFTCAKLHAEFCEWVVLQSSTANEAFNVVNGDVESWQNMWPKVADHFNTKVDANQFNQSHPLSSTTELNPVTPISLFEDKAGLKGLIKPGKIEQTVDLVKWSQQDEVKEAWKKLAKREGLDESALEHATWDFLGFVLGRNYDLVISMSKARQHGWTGYMDTWESLSKTFDTLQVAKVLPKLR
;
A
#
# COMPACT_ATOMS: atom_id res chain seq x y z
N MET A 1 -55.38 31.54 -11.01
CA MET A 1 -56.22 30.71 -10.12
C MET A 1 -55.89 31.04 -8.67
N ALA A 2 -56.76 30.72 -7.71
CA ALA A 2 -56.35 30.64 -6.31
C ALA A 2 -55.76 29.25 -6.04
N TRP A 3 -55.00 29.06 -4.95
CA TRP A 3 -54.41 27.75 -4.60
C TRP A 3 -55.45 26.61 -4.42
N GLY A 4 -56.75 26.94 -4.30
CA GLY A 4 -57.84 25.97 -4.20
C GLY A 4 -58.21 25.25 -5.50
N ASP A 5 -57.84 25.78 -6.68
CA ASP A 5 -58.27 25.22 -7.99
C ASP A 5 -57.44 24.00 -8.44
N LEU A 6 -56.37 23.64 -7.71
CA LEU A 6 -55.49 22.52 -8.03
C LEU A 6 -56.24 21.16 -8.14
N PRO A 7 -55.76 20.21 -8.96
CA PRO A 7 -56.24 18.82 -8.93
C PRO A 7 -56.10 18.19 -7.54
N ALA A 8 -56.96 17.22 -7.20
CA ALA A 8 -56.97 16.58 -5.88
C ALA A 8 -55.61 15.94 -5.48
N GLU A 9 -54.86 15.44 -6.46
CA GLU A 9 -53.51 14.87 -6.26
C GLU A 9 -52.42 15.93 -5.99
N ALA A 10 -52.67 17.20 -6.36
CA ALA A 10 -51.75 18.32 -6.24
C ALA A 10 -52.02 19.22 -5.02
N ARG A 11 -53.23 19.18 -4.45
CA ARG A 11 -53.59 19.85 -3.19
C ARG A 11 -52.80 19.33 -1.99
N THR A 12 -52.76 20.12 -0.92
CA THR A 12 -52.33 19.69 0.42
C THR A 12 -52.96 18.36 0.82
N LEU A 13 -52.16 17.48 1.44
CA LEU A 13 -52.63 16.22 2.02
C LEU A 13 -52.54 16.29 3.54
N ASP A 14 -53.68 16.16 4.21
CA ASP A 14 -53.83 16.20 5.66
C ASP A 14 -55.03 15.29 6.04
N PRO A 15 -54.87 14.27 6.91
CA PRO A 15 -53.61 13.78 7.48
C PRO A 15 -52.85 12.81 6.55
N LEU A 16 -51.62 12.46 6.92
CA LEU A 16 -50.84 11.37 6.31
C LEU A 16 -51.40 10.00 6.69
N GLY A 17 -51.87 9.25 5.69
CA GLY A 17 -52.20 7.83 5.83
C GLY A 17 -50.97 6.97 6.12
N ASP A 18 -51.16 5.83 6.80
CA ASP A 18 -50.05 5.09 7.42
C ASP A 18 -49.00 4.55 6.44
N ASP A 19 -49.37 4.15 5.23
CA ASP A 19 -48.40 3.76 4.19
C ASP A 19 -47.43 4.90 3.84
N LEU A 20 -47.94 6.13 3.80
CA LEU A 20 -47.11 7.33 3.59
C LEU A 20 -46.33 7.70 4.84
N ARG A 21 -46.89 7.52 6.05
CA ARG A 21 -46.18 7.74 7.32
C ARG A 21 -44.94 6.84 7.44
N HIS A 22 -45.10 5.54 7.23
CA HIS A 22 -43.98 4.58 7.25
C HIS A 22 -43.03 4.81 6.08
N GLY A 23 -43.56 5.01 4.87
CA GLY A 23 -42.76 5.26 3.67
C GLY A 23 -41.89 6.50 3.76
N LEU A 24 -42.46 7.64 4.17
CA LEU A 24 -41.71 8.89 4.35
C LEU A 24 -40.73 8.83 5.53
N THR A 25 -41.01 8.03 6.57
CA THR A 25 -40.04 7.75 7.64
C THR A 25 -38.79 7.06 7.08
N ALA A 26 -38.95 6.04 6.24
CA ALA A 26 -37.82 5.38 5.59
C ALA A 26 -37.04 6.35 4.66
N VAL A 27 -37.74 7.15 3.85
CA VAL A 27 -37.11 8.18 2.99
C VAL A 27 -36.32 9.19 3.82
N ALA A 28 -36.90 9.73 4.90
CA ALA A 28 -36.27 10.74 5.74
C ALA A 28 -35.05 10.19 6.50
N VAL A 29 -35.09 8.95 6.99
CA VAL A 29 -33.95 8.30 7.66
C VAL A 29 -32.80 8.04 6.69
N LEU A 30 -33.07 7.54 5.48
CA LEU A 30 -32.03 7.31 4.47
C LEU A 30 -31.46 8.62 3.94
N ALA A 31 -32.31 9.64 3.72
CA ALA A 31 -31.87 10.98 3.36
C ALA A 31 -31.01 11.63 4.46
N PHE A 32 -31.33 11.41 5.73
CA PHE A 32 -30.49 11.84 6.86
C PHE A 32 -29.11 11.18 6.80
N ILE A 33 -29.05 9.85 6.71
CA ILE A 33 -27.78 9.10 6.64
C ILE A 33 -26.94 9.60 5.46
N SER A 34 -27.55 9.71 4.27
CA SER A 34 -26.94 10.16 3.02
C SER A 34 -26.44 11.61 3.08
N PHE A 35 -27.27 12.53 3.56
CA PHE A 35 -26.89 13.94 3.71
C PHE A 35 -25.72 14.11 4.68
N PHE A 36 -25.73 13.43 5.84
CA PHE A 36 -24.66 13.53 6.81
C PHE A 36 -23.37 12.81 6.34
N SER A 37 -23.45 11.64 5.70
CA SER A 37 -22.26 10.97 5.15
C SER A 37 -21.63 11.79 4.01
N ALA A 38 -22.44 12.31 3.09
CA ALA A 38 -21.97 13.17 2.00
C ALA A 38 -21.37 14.46 2.52
N SER A 39 -22.01 15.12 3.50
CA SER A 39 -21.50 16.35 4.12
C SER A 39 -20.17 16.14 4.84
N ILE A 40 -20.04 15.07 5.66
CA ILE A 40 -18.80 14.77 6.39
C ILE A 40 -17.65 14.53 5.41
N LEU A 41 -17.87 13.73 4.36
CA LEU A 41 -16.85 13.45 3.35
C LEU A 41 -16.52 14.68 2.50
N PHE A 42 -17.53 15.47 2.11
CA PHE A 42 -17.35 16.72 1.36
C PHE A 42 -16.50 17.72 2.16
N PHE A 43 -16.87 18.03 3.41
CA PHE A 43 -16.12 18.98 4.22
C PHE A 43 -14.71 18.48 4.56
N TYR A 44 -14.52 17.17 4.77
CA TYR A 44 -13.18 16.59 4.94
C TYR A 44 -12.30 16.78 3.69
N LEU A 45 -12.81 16.43 2.50
CA LEU A 45 -12.05 16.54 1.24
C LEU A 45 -11.81 18.01 0.84
N VAL A 46 -12.77 18.91 1.09
CA VAL A 46 -12.60 20.36 0.88
C VAL A 46 -11.59 20.96 1.86
N TYR A 47 -11.58 20.53 3.13
CA TYR A 47 -10.55 20.93 4.11
C TYR A 47 -9.15 20.47 3.65
N LYS A 48 -9.02 19.23 3.17
CA LYS A 48 -7.75 18.70 2.63
C LYS A 48 -7.29 19.51 1.40
N LEU A 49 -8.18 19.72 0.43
CA LEU A 49 -7.88 20.47 -0.80
C LEU A 49 -7.53 21.95 -0.54
N THR A 50 -8.22 22.61 0.40
CA THR A 50 -7.95 24.02 0.75
C THR A 50 -6.66 24.18 1.56
N THR A 51 -6.36 23.30 2.52
CA THR A 51 -5.09 23.33 3.26
C THR A 51 -3.89 23.05 2.35
N TRP A 52 -3.99 22.10 1.42
CA TRP A 52 -3.01 21.89 0.35
C TRP A 52 -2.82 23.12 -0.55
N SER A 53 -3.91 23.75 -0.99
CA SER A 53 -3.85 24.95 -1.85
C SER A 53 -3.24 26.15 -1.12
N LEU A 54 -3.51 26.32 0.17
CA LEU A 54 -2.93 27.38 1.00
C LEU A 54 -1.44 27.12 1.28
N PHE A 55 -1.05 25.86 1.50
CA PHE A 55 0.35 25.46 1.65
C PHE A 55 1.18 25.75 0.40
N ILE A 56 0.67 25.40 -0.79
CA ILE A 56 1.32 25.72 -2.07
C ILE A 56 1.43 27.24 -2.27
N LYS A 57 0.37 28.00 -1.97
CA LYS A 57 0.40 29.47 -2.08
C LYS A 57 1.37 30.10 -1.07
N SER A 58 1.54 29.52 0.11
CA SER A 58 2.54 29.96 1.08
C SER A 58 3.99 29.68 0.66
N GLN A 59 4.23 28.82 -0.34
CA GLN A 59 5.57 28.53 -0.86
C GLN A 59 6.03 29.50 -1.97
N SER A 60 5.16 30.32 -2.57
CA SER A 60 5.57 31.24 -3.64
C SER A 60 6.15 32.59 -3.16
N ASP A 61 5.88 32.99 -1.91
CA ASP A 61 5.90 34.41 -1.53
C ASP A 61 7.04 34.84 -0.57
N GLY A 62 7.89 33.95 -0.02
CA GLY A 62 8.91 34.37 0.96
C GLY A 62 9.93 33.35 1.47
N GLN A 63 10.93 33.84 2.23
CA GLN A 63 12.14 33.11 2.65
C GLN A 63 12.12 32.58 4.10
N PHE A 64 12.61 31.34 4.26
CA PHE A 64 13.33 30.77 5.42
C PHE A 64 12.66 30.47 6.79
N HIS A 65 13.26 29.46 7.46
CA HIS A 65 13.19 29.05 8.87
C HIS A 65 11.92 28.40 9.46
N GLN A 66 11.87 27.07 9.35
CA GLN A 66 11.70 26.10 10.45
C GLN A 66 11.12 26.59 11.80
N GLN A 67 9.80 26.37 12.02
CA GLN A 67 9.27 25.95 13.34
C GLN A 67 7.83 25.42 13.23
N SER A 68 7.58 24.21 13.73
CA SER A 68 6.26 23.75 14.16
C SER A 68 6.43 22.58 15.12
N GLY A 69 6.22 22.84 16.41
CA GLY A 69 6.37 21.85 17.48
C GLY A 69 5.07 21.11 17.79
N SER A 70 5.12 20.26 18.81
CA SER A 70 3.95 19.51 19.30
C SER A 70 2.84 20.41 19.83
N ILE A 71 1.69 20.45 19.15
CA ILE A 71 0.31 20.58 19.68
C ILE A 71 -0.64 20.16 18.55
N GLN A 72 -1.31 19.00 18.70
CA GLN A 72 -2.71 18.73 18.31
C GLN A 72 -3.11 17.23 18.56
N ARG A 73 -2.80 16.64 19.72
CA ARG A 73 -3.46 15.37 20.11
C ARG A 73 -4.88 15.66 20.55
N ALA A 74 -5.87 15.34 19.72
CA ALA A 74 -7.29 15.49 20.04
C ALA A 74 -8.15 14.40 19.36
N ILE A 75 -8.35 13.29 20.06
CA ILE A 75 -9.35 12.24 19.81
C ILE A 75 -9.41 11.78 18.34
N ASP A 76 -8.42 10.99 17.94
CA ASP A 76 -8.50 10.20 16.71
C ASP A 76 -9.28 8.90 16.98
N VAL A 77 -10.22 8.58 16.09
CA VAL A 77 -11.06 7.36 16.15
C VAL A 77 -10.92 6.54 14.86
N THR A 78 -9.84 6.77 14.10
CA THR A 78 -9.42 5.88 13.01
C THR A 78 -8.87 4.56 13.56
N LEU A 79 -9.17 3.46 12.87
CA LEU A 79 -8.72 2.11 13.25
C LEU A 79 -7.29 1.83 12.74
N GLY A 80 -6.32 2.67 13.14
CA GLY A 80 -4.90 2.44 12.86
C GLY A 80 -4.52 2.50 11.37
N ILE A 81 -5.19 3.37 10.59
CA ILE A 81 -4.89 3.60 9.18
C ILE A 81 -4.67 5.10 8.98
N ASP A 82 -3.43 5.54 9.09
CA ASP A 82 -2.89 6.75 8.46
C ASP A 82 -1.36 6.56 8.37
N GLY A 83 -0.75 6.92 7.24
CA GLY A 83 0.70 6.71 7.00
C GLY A 83 1.09 5.66 5.95
N ILE A 84 0.14 5.18 5.13
CA ILE A 84 0.44 4.37 3.92
C ILE A 84 0.56 5.26 2.66
N PHE A 85 0.27 6.56 2.78
CA PHE A 85 0.33 7.53 1.69
C PHE A 85 1.14 8.77 2.09
N SER A 86 2.40 8.73 1.63
CA SER A 86 3.25 9.89 1.32
C SER A 86 3.77 9.72 -0.12
N ASP A 87 3.24 10.49 -1.06
CA ASP A 87 3.51 10.41 -2.50
C ASP A 87 4.98 10.75 -2.82
N SER A 88 5.85 9.75 -2.93
CA SER A 88 7.27 9.90 -3.26
C SER A 88 7.56 10.06 -4.77
N ASN A 89 6.73 10.84 -5.48
CA ASN A 89 6.98 11.24 -6.87
C ASN A 89 7.87 12.50 -6.91
N GLY A 90 9.18 12.29 -6.76
CA GLY A 90 10.20 13.32 -6.60
C GLY A 90 10.93 13.80 -7.85
N GLU A 91 10.46 13.52 -9.07
CA GLU A 91 11.13 13.98 -10.31
C GLU A 91 10.35 15.08 -11.05
N ALA A 92 10.78 16.33 -10.84
CA ALA A 92 10.47 17.47 -11.71
C ALA A 92 11.56 18.55 -11.59
N GLY A 93 12.73 18.31 -12.18
CA GLY A 93 13.84 19.26 -12.24
C GLY A 93 15.19 18.56 -12.48
N LYS A 94 15.95 18.85 -13.55
CA LYS A 94 15.95 20.04 -14.41
C LYS A 94 16.30 19.72 -15.87
N LYS A 95 15.64 20.44 -16.79
CA LYS A 95 16.31 21.37 -17.72
C LYS A 95 15.31 22.47 -18.09
N ALA A 96 15.79 23.70 -18.23
CA ALA A 96 15.02 24.82 -18.79
C ALA A 96 15.16 24.77 -20.34
N ASP A 97 14.24 25.23 -21.17
CA ASP A 97 13.38 26.40 -21.03
C ASP A 97 11.91 26.14 -21.40
N GLY A 98 11.01 26.76 -20.65
CA GLY A 98 9.56 26.66 -20.82
C GLY A 98 8.85 27.07 -19.53
N ASP A 99 7.91 28.01 -19.62
CA ASP A 99 7.23 28.63 -18.47
C ASP A 99 6.58 27.58 -17.55
N ALA A 100 7.02 27.53 -16.29
CA ALA A 100 6.73 26.46 -15.36
C ALA A 100 5.34 26.65 -14.72
N GLY A 101 4.29 26.28 -15.47
CA GLY A 101 2.90 26.46 -15.09
C GLY A 101 2.52 25.82 -13.73
N PRO A 102 1.48 26.34 -13.05
CA PRO A 102 1.14 25.97 -11.68
C PRO A 102 0.69 24.50 -11.54
N ARG A 103 1.12 23.87 -10.44
CA ARG A 103 0.70 22.52 -10.01
C ARG A 103 -0.83 22.45 -9.85
N GLN A 104 -1.43 21.33 -10.23
CA GLN A 104 -2.89 21.15 -10.32
C GLN A 104 -3.36 19.91 -9.53
N PRO A 105 -4.58 19.93 -8.95
CA PRO A 105 -5.10 18.81 -8.15
C PRO A 105 -5.71 17.70 -9.01
N ASN A 106 -5.74 16.49 -8.46
CA ASN A 106 -6.25 15.29 -9.13
C ASN A 106 -7.68 15.46 -9.71
N GLN A 107 -7.84 15.15 -11.00
CA GLN A 107 -9.08 15.39 -11.76
C GLN A 107 -10.30 14.62 -11.23
N PHE A 108 -10.10 13.36 -10.82
CA PHE A 108 -11.21 12.53 -10.34
C PHE A 108 -11.69 13.01 -8.96
N LEU A 109 -10.77 13.45 -8.09
CA LEU A 109 -11.12 14.04 -6.79
C LEU A 109 -11.98 15.30 -6.96
N VAL A 110 -11.63 16.18 -7.91
CA VAL A 110 -12.43 17.38 -8.22
C VAL A 110 -13.83 17.01 -8.71
N LEU A 111 -13.98 15.98 -9.55
CA LEU A 111 -15.30 15.49 -9.99
C LEU A 111 -16.12 14.90 -8.83
N ILE A 112 -15.51 14.09 -7.95
CA ILE A 112 -16.19 13.52 -6.78
C ILE A 112 -16.66 14.61 -5.80
N ILE A 113 -15.88 15.67 -5.57
CA ILE A 113 -16.31 16.78 -4.69
C ILE A 113 -17.57 17.47 -5.24
N ASN A 114 -17.73 17.54 -6.56
CA ASN A 114 -18.95 18.07 -7.20
C ASN A 114 -20.13 17.07 -7.15
N LEU A 115 -19.87 15.77 -7.26
CA LEU A 115 -20.89 14.73 -7.06
C LEU A 115 -21.42 14.75 -5.62
N LEU A 116 -20.53 14.75 -4.61
CA LEU A 116 -20.93 14.84 -3.20
C LEU A 116 -21.74 16.12 -2.91
N LEU A 117 -21.42 17.23 -3.57
CA LEU A 117 -22.23 18.45 -3.48
C LEU A 117 -23.62 18.29 -4.11
N ALA A 118 -23.76 17.53 -5.19
CA ALA A 118 -25.06 17.18 -5.76
C ALA A 118 -25.85 16.22 -4.84
N ASP A 119 -25.20 15.21 -4.27
CA ASP A 119 -25.80 14.32 -3.27
C ASP A 119 -26.24 15.08 -2.00
N MET A 120 -25.54 16.15 -1.61
CA MET A 120 -26.00 17.04 -0.54
C MET A 120 -27.29 17.78 -0.91
N HIS A 121 -27.43 18.25 -2.16
CA HIS A 121 -28.68 18.88 -2.64
C HIS A 121 -29.84 17.87 -2.65
N GLN A 122 -29.59 16.66 -3.17
CA GLN A 122 -30.54 15.54 -3.20
C GLN A 122 -30.92 15.11 -1.77
N GLY A 123 -29.95 15.03 -0.86
CA GLY A 123 -30.13 14.74 0.55
C GLY A 123 -31.03 15.76 1.25
N VAL A 124 -30.81 17.06 1.04
CA VAL A 124 -31.70 18.13 1.55
C VAL A 124 -33.13 17.93 1.03
N ALA A 125 -33.30 17.65 -0.25
CA ALA A 125 -34.61 17.46 -0.87
C ALA A 125 -35.45 16.37 -0.17
N PHE A 126 -34.84 15.22 0.08
CA PHE A 126 -35.53 14.08 0.71
C PHE A 126 -35.54 14.14 2.25
N LEU A 127 -34.62 14.87 2.89
CA LEU A 127 -34.61 15.12 4.33
C LEU A 127 -35.77 16.03 4.77
N LEU A 128 -36.22 16.95 3.92
CA LEU A 128 -37.38 17.81 4.17
C LEU A 128 -38.69 17.02 4.38
N ASN A 129 -38.76 15.72 4.04
CA ASN A 129 -39.88 14.86 4.40
C ASN A 129 -40.06 14.70 5.93
N ALA A 130 -39.02 14.95 6.72
CA ALA A 130 -39.12 15.04 8.18
C ALA A 130 -40.06 16.18 8.65
N ALA A 131 -40.24 17.24 7.84
CA ALA A 131 -41.24 18.27 8.12
C ALA A 131 -42.67 17.73 7.93
N TRP A 132 -42.92 16.97 6.85
CA TRP A 132 -44.24 16.36 6.61
C TRP A 132 -44.62 15.36 7.69
N LEU A 133 -43.67 14.54 8.16
CA LEU A 133 -43.85 13.65 9.31
C LEU A 133 -44.14 14.41 10.63
N ARG A 134 -43.61 15.63 10.78
CA ARG A 134 -43.83 16.48 11.97
C ARG A 134 -45.19 17.19 11.95
N TYR A 135 -45.64 17.65 10.80
CA TYR A 135 -46.94 18.32 10.62
C TYR A 135 -48.09 17.32 10.38
N ASP A 136 -47.77 16.04 10.26
CA ASP A 136 -48.62 14.95 9.79
C ASP A 136 -49.35 15.21 8.45
N ALA A 137 -48.78 16.10 7.63
CA ALA A 137 -49.38 16.63 6.42
C ALA A 137 -48.32 17.09 5.39
N ILE A 138 -48.65 17.02 4.10
CA ILE A 138 -47.83 17.61 3.01
C ILE A 138 -48.46 18.95 2.64
N LEU A 139 -47.90 20.04 3.16
CA LEU A 139 -48.46 21.39 3.06
C LEU A 139 -47.97 22.14 1.81
N VAL A 140 -48.86 22.36 0.85
CA VAL A 140 -48.64 23.20 -0.33
C VAL A 140 -48.73 24.69 0.06
N ASP A 141 -48.19 25.60 -0.77
CA ASP A 141 -47.96 27.03 -0.45
C ASP A 141 -47.08 27.26 0.79
N THR A 142 -46.07 26.40 1.00
CA THR A 142 -45.07 26.57 2.06
C THR A 142 -43.67 26.73 1.51
N ALA A 143 -42.83 27.49 2.20
CA ALA A 143 -41.40 27.59 1.91
C ALA A 143 -40.73 26.21 1.91
N THR A 144 -41.18 25.28 2.75
CA THR A 144 -40.76 23.88 2.79
C THR A 144 -41.08 23.14 1.48
N CYS A 145 -42.29 23.30 0.95
CA CYS A 145 -42.73 22.69 -0.30
C CYS A 145 -41.98 23.25 -1.52
N TYR A 146 -41.79 24.57 -1.56
CA TYR A 146 -40.98 25.25 -2.58
C TYR A 146 -39.51 24.78 -2.54
N THR A 147 -38.91 24.75 -1.34
CA THR A 147 -37.51 24.34 -1.14
C THR A 147 -37.33 22.87 -1.53
N GLN A 148 -38.23 21.97 -1.10
CA GLN A 148 -38.19 20.56 -1.49
C GLN A 148 -38.28 20.41 -3.01
N GLY A 149 -39.26 21.05 -3.66
CA GLY A 149 -39.42 20.95 -5.11
C GLY A 149 -38.21 21.46 -5.90
N LEU A 150 -37.59 22.55 -5.43
CA LEU A 150 -36.37 23.10 -6.00
C LEU A 150 -35.16 22.17 -5.81
N PHE A 151 -34.95 21.66 -4.59
CA PHE A 151 -33.81 20.78 -4.30
C PHE A 151 -33.93 19.38 -4.93
N VAL A 152 -35.13 18.83 -5.13
CA VAL A 152 -35.33 17.63 -5.99
C VAL A 152 -34.91 17.96 -7.43
N SER A 153 -35.36 19.10 -7.95
CA SER A 153 -35.11 19.48 -9.35
C SER A 153 -33.62 19.73 -9.63
N LEU A 154 -32.89 20.30 -8.66
CA LEU A 154 -31.45 20.54 -8.72
C LEU A 154 -30.61 19.28 -8.41
N GLY A 155 -30.95 18.53 -7.35
CA GLY A 155 -30.16 17.40 -6.85
C GLY A 155 -30.11 16.23 -7.82
N ASP A 156 -31.28 15.67 -8.15
CA ASP A 156 -31.41 14.51 -9.04
C ASP A 156 -30.78 14.79 -10.42
N LEU A 157 -30.90 16.04 -10.91
CA LEU A 157 -30.31 16.49 -12.16
C LEU A 157 -28.79 16.69 -12.06
N ALA A 158 -28.28 17.34 -11.02
CA ALA A 158 -26.84 17.54 -10.80
C ALA A 158 -26.11 16.20 -10.65
N SER A 159 -26.66 15.27 -9.87
CA SER A 159 -26.11 13.93 -9.70
C SER A 159 -26.02 13.21 -11.05
N SER A 160 -27.10 13.23 -11.84
CA SER A 160 -27.12 12.69 -13.21
C SER A 160 -26.03 13.29 -14.11
N MET A 161 -25.86 14.62 -14.10
CA MET A 161 -24.87 15.29 -14.95
C MET A 161 -23.43 15.03 -14.50
N PHE A 162 -23.13 15.01 -13.19
CA PHE A 162 -21.79 14.72 -12.69
C PHE A 162 -21.39 13.25 -12.84
N ILE A 163 -22.32 12.30 -12.67
CA ILE A 163 -22.05 10.88 -12.93
C ILE A 163 -21.86 10.64 -14.43
N THR A 164 -22.59 11.36 -15.29
CA THR A 164 -22.36 11.36 -16.75
C THR A 164 -20.99 11.96 -17.11
N ALA A 165 -20.56 13.05 -16.44
CA ALA A 165 -19.24 13.64 -16.63
C ALA A 165 -18.11 12.69 -16.18
N ILE A 166 -18.27 11.99 -15.05
CA ILE A 166 -17.33 10.94 -14.58
C ILE A 166 -17.28 9.78 -15.59
N ALA A 167 -18.41 9.38 -16.16
CA ALA A 167 -18.47 8.34 -17.20
C ALA A 167 -17.71 8.74 -18.47
N ILE A 168 -17.89 9.99 -18.93
CA ILE A 168 -17.20 10.55 -20.11
C ILE A 168 -15.69 10.69 -19.83
N HIS A 169 -15.30 11.20 -18.67
CA HIS A 169 -13.90 11.34 -18.26
C HIS A 169 -13.20 9.97 -18.20
N THR A 170 -13.85 8.99 -17.54
CA THR A 170 -13.38 7.60 -17.47
C THR A 170 -13.28 6.98 -18.88
N TYR A 171 -14.29 7.15 -19.74
CA TYR A 171 -14.24 6.67 -21.12
C TYR A 171 -13.10 7.30 -21.94
N MET A 172 -12.88 8.61 -21.83
CA MET A 172 -11.80 9.30 -22.55
C MET A 172 -10.41 8.81 -22.12
N ALA A 173 -10.19 8.62 -20.81
CA ALA A 173 -8.93 8.12 -20.28
C ALA A 173 -8.72 6.62 -20.59
N VAL A 174 -9.76 5.79 -20.46
CA VAL A 174 -9.66 4.32 -20.55
C VAL A 174 -9.76 3.80 -21.98
N VAL A 175 -10.69 4.31 -22.78
CA VAL A 175 -11.03 3.74 -24.11
C VAL A 175 -10.40 4.53 -25.25
N ARG A 176 -9.90 5.74 -24.98
CA ARG A 176 -9.16 6.56 -25.96
C ARG A 176 -7.73 6.94 -25.53
N GLY A 177 -7.34 6.70 -24.28
CA GLY A 177 -6.03 7.12 -23.76
C GLY A 177 -5.84 8.64 -23.65
N ILE A 178 -6.89 9.45 -23.84
CA ILE A 178 -6.78 10.92 -23.93
C ILE A 178 -6.92 11.52 -22.53
N GLN A 179 -5.83 12.09 -22.02
CA GLN A 179 -5.86 12.92 -20.82
C GLN A 179 -6.50 14.29 -21.13
N THR A 180 -7.56 14.66 -20.40
CA THR A 180 -8.23 15.95 -20.58
C THR A 180 -7.47 17.10 -19.90
N PRO A 181 -7.21 18.24 -20.56
CA PRO A 181 -6.57 19.37 -19.91
C PRO A 181 -7.43 19.96 -18.78
N GLN A 182 -6.81 20.29 -17.64
CA GLN A 182 -7.51 20.76 -16.43
C GLN A 182 -8.43 21.97 -16.68
N LYS A 183 -8.02 22.89 -17.57
CA LYS A 183 -8.84 24.06 -17.96
C LYS A 183 -10.16 23.65 -18.61
N VAL A 184 -10.16 22.56 -19.38
CA VAL A 184 -11.37 21.98 -19.99
C VAL A 184 -12.24 21.33 -18.91
N LEU A 185 -11.64 20.60 -17.97
CA LEU A 185 -12.37 19.98 -16.85
C LEU A 185 -13.11 21.03 -15.99
N TYR A 186 -12.43 22.11 -15.58
CA TYR A 186 -13.08 23.20 -14.85
C TYR A 186 -14.15 23.90 -15.69
N GLY A 187 -13.92 24.11 -16.99
CA GLY A 187 -14.92 24.64 -17.91
C GLY A 187 -16.18 23.77 -17.99
N VAL A 188 -16.03 22.44 -18.04
CA VAL A 188 -17.15 21.48 -18.02
C VAL A 188 -17.90 21.51 -16.68
N ILE A 189 -17.20 21.55 -15.54
CA ILE A 189 -17.85 21.63 -14.22
C ILE A 189 -18.67 22.92 -14.08
N VAL A 190 -18.12 24.06 -14.50
CA VAL A 190 -18.83 25.34 -14.49
C VAL A 190 -20.00 25.33 -15.46
N ALA A 191 -19.85 24.76 -16.65
CA ALA A 191 -20.94 24.61 -17.62
C ALA A 191 -22.07 23.71 -17.09
N ILE A 192 -21.76 22.61 -16.39
CA ILE A 192 -22.74 21.73 -15.76
C ILE A 192 -23.54 22.48 -14.69
N TRP A 193 -22.88 23.19 -13.76
CA TRP A 193 -23.60 23.97 -12.74
C TRP A 193 -24.45 25.09 -13.35
N ILE A 194 -23.92 25.85 -14.32
CA ILE A 194 -24.69 26.87 -15.04
C ILE A 194 -25.90 26.24 -15.72
N PHE A 195 -25.75 25.09 -16.39
CA PHE A 195 -26.85 24.38 -17.04
C PHE A 195 -27.91 23.91 -16.04
N VAL A 196 -27.51 23.23 -14.96
CA VAL A 196 -28.41 22.73 -13.90
C VAL A 196 -29.24 23.86 -13.29
N TYR A 197 -28.59 24.97 -12.91
CA TYR A 197 -29.29 26.13 -12.35
C TYR A 197 -30.16 26.82 -13.40
N ALA A 198 -29.67 27.04 -14.62
CA ALA A 198 -30.44 27.70 -15.68
C ALA A 198 -31.71 26.91 -16.02
N ILE A 199 -31.61 25.59 -16.24
CA ILE A 199 -32.77 24.79 -16.63
C ILE A 199 -33.76 24.55 -15.48
N SER A 200 -33.33 24.70 -14.22
CA SER A 200 -34.20 24.68 -13.05
C SER A 200 -34.90 26.02 -12.79
N PHE A 201 -34.21 27.16 -12.99
CA PHE A 201 -34.76 28.49 -12.70
C PHE A 201 -35.49 29.15 -13.87
N ILE A 202 -35.11 28.91 -15.13
CA ILE A 202 -35.80 29.47 -16.31
C ILE A 202 -37.30 29.10 -16.34
N PRO A 203 -37.72 27.85 -16.07
CA PRO A 203 -39.14 27.48 -16.02
C PRO A 203 -39.91 28.19 -14.90
N ILE A 204 -39.28 28.37 -13.72
CA ILE A 204 -39.87 29.09 -12.58
C ILE A 204 -40.08 30.56 -12.96
N ALA A 205 -39.10 31.19 -13.61
CA ALA A 205 -39.20 32.57 -14.08
C ALA A 205 -40.25 32.74 -15.20
N ALA A 206 -40.22 31.87 -16.22
CA ALA A 206 -41.12 31.92 -17.36
C ALA A 206 -42.60 31.73 -16.97
N THR A 207 -42.88 30.79 -16.06
CA THR A 207 -44.23 30.53 -15.54
C THR A 207 -44.66 31.50 -14.42
N ARG A 208 -43.81 32.47 -14.03
CA ARG A 208 -44.01 33.38 -12.88
C ARG A 208 -44.32 32.62 -11.59
N ASN A 209 -43.47 31.68 -11.23
CA ASN A 209 -43.67 30.69 -10.15
C ASN A 209 -44.99 29.90 -10.28
N GLY A 210 -45.39 29.61 -11.51
CA GLY A 210 -46.56 28.80 -11.83
C GLY A 210 -47.91 29.47 -11.62
N ALA A 211 -47.99 30.80 -11.68
CA ALA A 211 -49.18 31.60 -11.38
C ALA A 211 -50.45 31.23 -12.21
N GLU A 212 -50.27 30.63 -13.38
CA GLU A 212 -51.35 30.15 -14.25
C GLU A 212 -52.11 28.98 -13.61
N PHE A 213 -51.39 27.95 -13.15
CA PHE A 213 -51.93 26.68 -12.61
C PHE A 213 -51.82 26.56 -11.07
N GLY A 214 -51.84 27.69 -10.35
CA GLY A 214 -51.88 27.70 -8.89
C GLY A 214 -50.59 27.21 -8.21
N GLY A 215 -49.43 27.51 -8.79
CA GLY A 215 -48.10 27.25 -8.20
C GLY A 215 -47.22 26.32 -9.03
N PHE A 216 -45.90 26.60 -9.06
CA PHE A 216 -44.94 25.78 -9.80
C PHE A 216 -44.54 24.50 -9.04
N PHE A 217 -44.31 24.60 -7.73
CA PHE A 217 -44.05 23.46 -6.85
C PHE A 217 -45.27 23.16 -5.98
N VAL A 218 -45.83 21.96 -6.13
CA VAL A 218 -47.06 21.47 -5.47
C VAL A 218 -46.89 19.99 -5.12
N ARG A 219 -47.90 19.34 -4.52
CA ARG A 219 -47.80 17.91 -4.22
C ARG A 219 -47.73 17.06 -5.50
N ALA A 220 -46.79 16.12 -5.54
CA ALA A 220 -46.51 15.27 -6.69
C ALA A 220 -46.54 13.77 -6.32
N GLY A 221 -47.58 13.35 -5.60
CA GLY A 221 -47.65 12.06 -4.91
C GLY A 221 -47.20 12.20 -3.46
N SER A 222 -46.11 11.52 -3.09
CA SER A 222 -45.61 11.46 -1.71
C SER A 222 -44.78 12.67 -1.24
N TRP A 223 -44.42 13.63 -2.11
CA TRP A 223 -43.65 14.83 -1.75
C TRP A 223 -43.95 16.03 -2.67
N CYS A 224 -43.43 17.22 -2.36
CA CYS A 224 -43.56 18.41 -3.19
C CYS A 224 -42.56 18.44 -4.36
N TRP A 225 -43.04 18.71 -5.58
CA TRP A 225 -42.21 18.84 -6.79
C TRP A 225 -42.97 19.63 -7.88
N MET A 226 -42.41 19.76 -9.09
CA MET A 226 -43.01 20.51 -10.20
C MET A 226 -44.45 20.06 -10.50
N ASN A 227 -45.36 21.01 -10.77
CA ASN A 227 -46.79 20.75 -10.98
C ASN A 227 -47.06 19.80 -12.16
N ARG A 228 -48.13 18.99 -12.08
CA ARG A 228 -48.49 18.01 -13.13
C ARG A 228 -48.91 18.67 -14.43
N GLU A 229 -49.64 19.78 -14.37
CA GLU A 229 -50.08 20.55 -15.55
C GLU A 229 -48.90 20.99 -16.43
N TYR A 230 -47.72 21.17 -15.83
CA TYR A 230 -46.46 21.45 -16.54
C TYR A 230 -45.72 20.16 -16.99
N GLU A 231 -46.45 19.14 -17.45
CA GLU A 231 -45.88 17.85 -17.87
C GLU A 231 -44.81 17.99 -18.97
N ASN A 232 -45.07 18.85 -19.96
CA ASN A 232 -44.08 19.17 -21.00
C ASN A 232 -42.80 19.78 -20.41
N LEU A 233 -42.89 20.67 -19.42
CA LEU A 233 -41.70 21.23 -18.77
C LEU A 233 -41.00 20.14 -17.94
N ARG A 234 -41.71 19.34 -17.14
CA ARG A 234 -41.14 18.19 -16.41
C ARG A 234 -40.34 17.27 -17.32
N LEU A 235 -40.84 17.00 -18.53
CA LEU A 235 -40.14 16.23 -19.55
C LEU A 235 -38.89 16.97 -20.04
N PHE A 236 -39.04 18.19 -20.56
CA PHE A 236 -37.95 18.92 -21.23
C PHE A 236 -36.90 19.56 -20.29
N THR A 237 -37.18 19.74 -19.00
CA THR A 237 -36.25 20.42 -18.06
C THR A 237 -35.55 19.45 -17.11
N HIS A 238 -36.10 18.25 -16.90
CA HIS A 238 -35.62 17.33 -15.87
C HIS A 238 -35.54 15.88 -16.38
N TYR A 239 -36.66 15.26 -16.78
CA TYR A 239 -36.65 13.85 -17.17
C TYR A 239 -35.79 13.56 -18.39
N LEU A 240 -35.85 14.39 -19.45
CA LEU A 240 -35.04 14.22 -20.66
C LEU A 240 -33.55 14.05 -20.33
N TYR A 241 -33.02 14.88 -19.43
CA TYR A 241 -31.61 14.86 -19.06
C TYR A 241 -31.27 13.70 -18.11
N ILE A 242 -32.18 13.29 -17.23
CA ILE A 242 -31.99 12.09 -16.40
C ILE A 242 -31.99 10.82 -17.28
N PHE A 243 -32.87 10.71 -18.28
CA PHE A 243 -32.88 9.57 -19.20
C PHE A 243 -31.70 9.59 -20.18
N LEU A 244 -31.29 10.75 -20.68
CA LEU A 244 -30.04 10.89 -21.45
C LEU A 244 -28.82 10.55 -20.60
N GLY A 245 -28.79 10.93 -19.31
CA GLY A 245 -27.73 10.58 -18.36
C GLY A 245 -27.68 9.08 -18.07
N LEU A 246 -28.80 8.47 -17.67
CA LEU A 246 -28.92 7.02 -17.46
C LEU A 246 -28.56 6.21 -18.71
N GLY A 247 -29.00 6.65 -19.89
CA GLY A 247 -28.68 6.01 -21.18
C GLY A 247 -27.20 6.14 -21.53
N THR A 248 -26.66 7.37 -21.48
CA THR A 248 -25.26 7.66 -21.83
C THR A 248 -24.29 6.96 -20.88
N THR A 249 -24.53 7.03 -19.56
CA THR A 249 -23.72 6.30 -18.57
C THR A 249 -23.76 4.80 -18.82
N SER A 250 -24.95 4.19 -18.96
CA SER A 250 -25.09 2.76 -19.23
C SER A 250 -24.36 2.32 -20.51
N ILE A 251 -24.49 3.09 -21.59
CA ILE A 251 -23.81 2.82 -22.87
C ILE A 251 -22.28 2.94 -22.71
N LEU A 252 -21.79 4.02 -22.10
CA LEU A 252 -20.35 4.22 -21.90
C LEU A 252 -19.74 3.14 -21.01
N TYR A 253 -20.41 2.72 -19.93
CA TYR A 253 -19.90 1.67 -19.05
C TYR A 253 -20.00 0.26 -19.66
N LEU A 254 -21.01 -0.02 -20.50
CA LEU A 254 -21.00 -1.23 -21.33
C LEU A 254 -19.83 -1.20 -22.31
N ILE A 255 -19.56 -0.07 -22.98
CA ILE A 255 -18.41 0.07 -23.88
C ILE A 255 -17.09 -0.12 -23.12
N ILE A 256 -16.89 0.53 -21.97
CA ILE A 256 -15.70 0.35 -21.12
C ILE A 256 -15.53 -1.12 -20.71
N PHE A 257 -16.58 -1.77 -20.22
CA PHE A 257 -16.54 -3.17 -19.80
C PHE A 257 -16.23 -4.14 -20.95
N PHE A 258 -16.84 -3.93 -22.13
CA PHE A 258 -16.55 -4.73 -23.31
C PHE A 258 -15.18 -4.41 -23.91
N HIS A 259 -14.68 -3.18 -23.80
CA HIS A 259 -13.34 -2.77 -24.24
C HIS A 259 -12.26 -3.48 -23.42
N ILE A 260 -12.32 -3.35 -22.08
CA ILE A 260 -11.42 -4.05 -21.14
C ILE A 260 -11.43 -5.57 -21.40
N ARG A 261 -12.63 -6.18 -21.52
CA ARG A 261 -12.77 -7.62 -21.81
C ARG A 261 -12.35 -8.02 -23.23
N ARG A 262 -12.42 -7.12 -24.20
CA ARG A 262 -11.95 -7.35 -25.58
C ARG A 262 -10.43 -7.29 -25.61
N GLN A 263 -9.80 -6.36 -24.91
CA GLN A 263 -8.34 -6.27 -24.79
C GLN A 263 -7.76 -7.42 -23.96
N ALA A 264 -8.45 -7.87 -22.91
CA ALA A 264 -8.12 -9.12 -22.21
C ALA A 264 -8.05 -10.34 -23.15
N ARG A 265 -8.81 -10.33 -24.26
CA ARG A 265 -8.85 -11.41 -25.25
C ARG A 265 -7.92 -11.17 -26.44
N LEU A 266 -7.71 -9.92 -26.85
CA LEU A 266 -6.83 -9.55 -27.98
C LEU A 266 -5.36 -9.52 -27.58
N GLY A 267 -5.00 -9.01 -26.39
CA GLY A 267 -3.65 -9.11 -25.83
C GLY A 267 -3.23 -10.55 -25.48
N ALA A 268 -4.19 -11.48 -25.44
CA ALA A 268 -3.95 -12.92 -25.37
C ALA A 268 -3.84 -13.60 -26.76
N SER A 269 -3.91 -12.83 -27.85
CA SER A 269 -3.96 -13.32 -29.23
C SER A 269 -2.90 -12.70 -30.15
N ASN A 270 -2.61 -11.39 -30.01
CA ASN A 270 -1.54 -10.71 -30.74
C ASN A 270 -0.36 -10.46 -29.80
N GLY A 271 0.78 -11.09 -30.07
CA GLY A 271 2.02 -10.92 -29.31
C GLY A 271 2.88 -9.79 -29.87
N GLU A 272 2.32 -8.59 -29.97
CA GLU A 272 3.03 -7.39 -30.46
C GLU A 272 3.29 -6.40 -29.32
N ASN A 273 4.49 -5.81 -29.32
CA ASN A 273 4.88 -4.74 -28.40
C ASN A 273 4.48 -3.39 -29.00
N ASP A 274 3.50 -2.71 -28.40
CA ASP A 274 3.37 -1.25 -28.57
C ASP A 274 2.58 -0.63 -27.40
N GLY A 275 2.75 0.68 -27.20
CA GLY A 275 1.83 1.53 -26.44
C GLY A 275 1.80 1.36 -24.93
N ASP A 276 2.53 2.21 -24.22
CA ASP A 276 2.30 2.48 -22.79
C ASP A 276 0.88 3.03 -22.60
N SER A 277 -0.05 2.22 -22.05
CA SER A 277 -1.43 2.66 -21.83
C SER A 277 -2.11 2.03 -20.61
N ILE A 278 -2.94 2.88 -19.99
CA ILE A 278 -3.83 2.68 -18.84
C ILE A 278 -4.53 1.31 -18.78
N GLU A 279 -4.84 0.72 -19.93
CA GLU A 279 -5.78 -0.38 -20.14
C GLU A 279 -5.42 -1.69 -19.40
N LEU A 280 -4.12 -1.99 -19.26
CA LEU A 280 -3.67 -3.24 -18.62
C LEU A 280 -4.06 -3.31 -17.13
N GLN A 281 -4.13 -2.17 -16.44
CA GLN A 281 -4.39 -2.13 -15.00
C GLN A 281 -5.88 -2.32 -14.64
N LEU A 282 -6.80 -1.97 -15.55
CA LEU A 282 -8.24 -2.11 -15.30
C LEU A 282 -8.73 -3.56 -15.28
N ASN A 283 -8.02 -4.46 -15.96
CA ASN A 283 -8.42 -5.86 -16.07
C ASN A 283 -8.45 -6.60 -14.72
N ARG A 284 -7.76 -6.06 -13.70
CA ARG A 284 -7.58 -6.72 -12.40
C ARG A 284 -8.61 -6.33 -11.34
N ASN A 285 -9.29 -5.19 -11.50
CA ASN A 285 -10.27 -4.69 -10.54
C ASN A 285 -11.39 -3.88 -11.22
N PRO A 286 -12.55 -4.49 -11.54
CA PRO A 286 -13.67 -3.80 -12.17
C PRO A 286 -14.48 -2.91 -11.22
N ALA A 287 -14.04 -2.72 -9.97
CA ALA A 287 -14.89 -2.14 -8.92
C ALA A 287 -15.16 -0.62 -9.05
N PHE A 288 -14.43 0.11 -9.91
CA PHE A 288 -14.83 1.47 -10.31
C PHE A 288 -16.13 1.48 -11.14
N LEU A 289 -16.50 0.35 -11.76
CA LEU A 289 -17.78 0.16 -12.46
C LEU A 289 -18.98 0.01 -11.51
N ILE A 290 -18.79 0.17 -10.19
CA ILE A 290 -19.88 0.04 -9.20
C ILE A 290 -20.62 1.36 -8.99
N TYR A 291 -19.95 2.52 -9.01
CA TYR A 291 -20.59 3.85 -8.93
C TYR A 291 -21.81 4.01 -9.89
N PRO A 292 -21.72 3.64 -11.18
CA PRO A 292 -22.83 3.81 -12.12
C PRO A 292 -23.91 2.76 -11.93
N VAL A 293 -23.56 1.59 -11.38
CA VAL A 293 -24.52 0.53 -11.05
C VAL A 293 -25.33 0.93 -9.81
N ILE A 294 -24.71 1.56 -8.81
CA ILE A 294 -25.40 2.21 -7.69
C ILE A 294 -26.37 3.27 -8.25
N TYR A 295 -25.88 4.22 -9.06
CA TYR A 295 -26.71 5.27 -9.65
C TYR A 295 -27.92 4.72 -10.43
N VAL A 296 -27.71 3.74 -11.31
CA VAL A 296 -28.81 3.10 -12.06
C VAL A 296 -29.78 2.39 -11.11
N LEU A 297 -29.31 1.66 -10.10
CA LEU A 297 -30.19 1.01 -9.11
C LEU A 297 -30.96 2.02 -8.24
N CYS A 298 -30.36 3.16 -7.90
CA CYS A 298 -30.97 4.19 -7.07
C CYS A 298 -31.96 5.08 -7.83
N THR A 299 -31.64 5.48 -9.06
CA THR A 299 -32.43 6.46 -9.83
C THR A 299 -33.44 5.81 -10.79
N LEU A 300 -33.15 4.64 -11.37
CA LEU A 300 -34.05 3.99 -12.33
C LEU A 300 -35.45 3.68 -11.76
N PRO A 301 -35.64 3.25 -10.49
CA PRO A 301 -36.98 3.03 -9.93
C PRO A 301 -37.83 4.30 -9.96
N LEU A 302 -37.28 5.45 -9.56
CA LEU A 302 -38.03 6.70 -9.56
C LEU A 302 -38.34 7.15 -10.99
N ALA A 303 -37.35 7.10 -11.88
CA ALA A 303 -37.51 7.46 -13.28
C ALA A 303 -38.58 6.59 -13.99
N ALA A 304 -38.52 5.27 -13.80
CA ALA A 304 -39.44 4.31 -14.41
C ALA A 304 -40.89 4.46 -13.88
N GLY A 305 -41.08 4.57 -12.56
CA GLY A 305 -42.42 4.78 -11.99
C GLY A 305 -43.07 6.09 -12.41
N ARG A 306 -42.26 7.14 -12.65
CA ARG A 306 -42.74 8.41 -13.19
C ARG A 306 -43.12 8.31 -14.66
N ILE A 307 -42.31 7.71 -15.53
CA ILE A 307 -42.71 7.42 -16.93
C ILE A 307 -43.97 6.55 -16.98
N ALA A 308 -44.09 5.52 -16.14
CA ALA A 308 -45.28 4.69 -16.09
C ALA A 308 -46.54 5.52 -15.76
N THR A 309 -46.43 6.50 -14.86
CA THR A 309 -47.52 7.44 -14.54
C THR A 309 -47.86 8.33 -15.73
N MET A 310 -46.86 8.87 -16.44
CA MET A 310 -47.06 9.69 -17.66
C MET A 310 -47.69 8.87 -18.80
N ALA A 311 -47.40 7.56 -18.86
CA ALA A 311 -48.03 6.60 -19.77
C ALA A 311 -49.43 6.12 -19.30
N GLY A 312 -50.00 6.73 -18.26
CA GLY A 312 -51.34 6.43 -17.75
C GLY A 312 -51.46 5.21 -16.82
N ALA A 313 -50.34 4.58 -16.42
CA ALA A 313 -50.37 3.46 -15.48
C ALA A 313 -50.42 3.94 -14.02
N HIS A 314 -51.37 3.39 -13.25
CA HIS A 314 -51.56 3.74 -11.84
C HIS A 314 -50.51 3.11 -10.92
N VAL A 315 -49.44 3.85 -10.61
CA VAL A 315 -48.35 3.43 -9.71
C VAL A 315 -48.69 3.81 -8.26
N PRO A 316 -48.67 2.87 -7.28
CA PRO A 316 -49.08 3.14 -5.90
C PRO A 316 -48.05 3.98 -5.13
N ASN A 317 -48.51 4.78 -4.15
CA ASN A 317 -47.66 5.66 -3.34
C ASN A 317 -46.51 4.92 -2.63
N GLY A 318 -46.72 3.66 -2.19
CA GLY A 318 -45.68 2.83 -1.59
C GLY A 318 -44.49 2.56 -2.54
N TYR A 319 -44.74 2.46 -3.86
CA TYR A 319 -43.66 2.38 -4.85
C TYR A 319 -42.87 3.69 -4.91
N PHE A 320 -43.53 4.84 -4.86
CA PHE A 320 -42.83 6.13 -4.80
C PHE A 320 -42.05 6.32 -3.51
N CYS A 321 -42.51 5.80 -2.36
CA CYS A 321 -41.74 5.77 -1.13
C CYS A 321 -40.51 4.85 -1.23
N PHE A 322 -40.64 3.66 -1.83
CA PHE A 322 -39.49 2.78 -2.10
C PHE A 322 -38.48 3.42 -3.07
N ALA A 323 -38.95 4.01 -4.18
CA ALA A 323 -38.10 4.70 -5.14
C ALA A 323 -37.44 5.95 -4.53
N GLY A 324 -38.17 6.68 -3.67
CA GLY A 324 -37.65 7.79 -2.87
C GLY A 324 -36.57 7.35 -1.88
N ALA A 325 -36.73 6.18 -1.25
CA ALA A 325 -35.74 5.61 -0.34
C ALA A 325 -34.45 5.19 -1.08
N MET A 326 -34.60 4.59 -2.27
CA MET A 326 -33.49 4.22 -3.15
C MET A 326 -32.70 5.44 -3.61
N ILE A 327 -33.34 6.49 -4.14
CA ILE A 327 -32.64 7.70 -4.61
C ILE A 327 -32.07 8.54 -3.45
N ALA A 328 -32.74 8.59 -2.29
CA ALA A 328 -32.21 9.24 -1.09
C ALA A 328 -30.92 8.58 -0.60
N SER A 329 -30.74 7.28 -0.83
CA SER A 329 -29.56 6.51 -0.41
C SER A 329 -28.31 6.73 -1.27
N ASN A 330 -28.40 7.42 -2.41
CA ASN A 330 -27.30 7.54 -3.39
C ASN A 330 -25.98 7.99 -2.76
N GLY A 331 -25.95 9.18 -2.15
CA GLY A 331 -24.77 9.72 -1.47
C GLY A 331 -24.21 8.84 -0.34
N SER A 332 -25.05 8.06 0.37
CA SER A 332 -24.57 7.09 1.37
C SER A 332 -23.85 5.89 0.74
N PHE A 333 -24.33 5.41 -0.40
CA PHE A 333 -23.69 4.32 -1.14
C PHE A 333 -22.44 4.80 -1.88
N ASP A 334 -22.44 6.02 -2.44
CA ASP A 334 -21.25 6.61 -3.06
C ASP A 334 -20.17 6.94 -2.01
N CYS A 335 -20.56 7.38 -0.80
CA CYS A 335 -19.64 7.49 0.34
C CYS A 335 -19.11 6.13 0.81
N LEU A 336 -19.95 5.09 0.90
CA LEU A 336 -19.52 3.74 1.28
C LEU A 336 -18.58 3.14 0.24
N LEU A 337 -18.85 3.35 -1.05
CA LEU A 337 -17.99 2.91 -2.13
C LEU A 337 -16.67 3.68 -2.11
N PHE A 338 -16.68 5.00 -1.94
CA PHE A 338 -15.45 5.80 -1.80
C PHE A 338 -14.64 5.38 -0.56
N GLY A 339 -15.29 5.13 0.58
CA GLY A 339 -14.63 4.65 1.79
C GLY A 339 -14.02 3.26 1.66
N THR A 340 -14.66 2.34 0.95
CA THR A 340 -14.17 0.96 0.75
C THR A 340 -13.19 0.81 -0.40
N THR A 341 -13.17 1.74 -1.36
CA THR A 341 -12.36 1.65 -2.58
C THR A 341 -11.30 2.74 -2.74
N ARG A 342 -11.36 3.79 -1.92
CA ARG A 342 -10.44 4.93 -1.92
C ARG A 342 -10.13 5.41 -0.50
N ASN A 343 -10.11 4.44 0.44
CA ASN A 343 -9.57 4.62 1.79
C ASN A 343 -8.21 5.35 1.77
N THR A 344 -7.38 5.11 0.75
CA THR A 344 -6.10 5.77 0.54
C THR A 344 -6.18 7.30 0.52
N ILE A 345 -7.11 7.90 -0.21
CA ILE A 345 -7.23 9.36 -0.35
C ILE A 345 -7.80 9.99 0.94
N ILE A 346 -8.63 9.23 1.65
CA ILE A 346 -9.17 9.61 2.97
C ILE A 346 -8.02 9.58 4.00
N PHE A 347 -7.33 8.46 4.12
CA PHE A 347 -6.26 8.17 5.10
C PHE A 347 -4.86 8.35 4.50
N ALA A 348 -4.64 9.55 3.98
CA ALA A 348 -3.36 10.04 3.47
C ALA A 348 -2.93 11.31 4.20
N SER A 349 -1.62 11.58 4.16
CA SER A 349 -1.03 12.83 4.64
C SER A 349 -1.76 14.07 4.09
N ARG A 350 -1.72 15.19 4.83
CA ARG A 350 -2.40 16.45 4.47
C ARG A 350 -1.87 17.09 3.16
N TYR A 351 -0.76 16.59 2.64
CA TYR A 351 -0.04 17.14 1.49
C TYR A 351 -0.19 16.26 0.22
N ASP A 352 -0.75 15.05 0.36
CA ASP A 352 -0.86 14.00 -0.66
C ASP A 352 -2.10 14.17 -1.57
N ILE A 353 -2.13 15.27 -2.33
CA ILE A 353 -3.21 15.55 -3.32
C ILE A 353 -2.64 15.70 -4.75
N ALA A 354 -1.33 15.57 -4.90
CA ALA A 354 -0.58 15.94 -6.10
C ALA A 354 -0.12 14.72 -6.91
N SER A 355 -1.07 13.98 -7.49
CA SER A 355 -0.78 12.92 -8.47
C SER A 355 -1.58 13.09 -9.76
N ASN A 356 -0.89 12.94 -10.90
CA ASN A 356 -1.48 12.88 -12.25
C ASN A 356 -2.17 11.53 -12.54
N ASP A 357 -2.48 10.74 -11.50
CA ASP A 357 -2.95 9.37 -11.60
C ASP A 357 -4.48 9.31 -11.69
N VAL A 358 -5.02 8.46 -12.56
CA VAL A 358 -6.44 8.51 -12.96
C VAL A 358 -7.39 7.87 -11.94
N GLY A 359 -6.90 7.54 -10.73
CA GLY A 359 -7.70 7.04 -9.61
C GLY A 359 -8.24 5.61 -9.78
N LEU A 360 -7.65 4.82 -10.68
CA LEU A 360 -8.10 3.46 -11.01
C LEU A 360 -7.43 2.36 -10.15
N LYS A 361 -6.30 2.65 -9.50
CA LYS A 361 -5.41 1.68 -8.83
C LYS A 361 -5.88 1.14 -7.46
N THR A 362 -7.06 1.54 -6.98
CA THR A 362 -7.31 1.67 -5.53
C THR A 362 -8.22 0.59 -4.88
N PHE A 363 -8.80 -0.33 -5.65
CA PHE A 363 -9.95 -1.17 -5.24
C PHE A 363 -9.56 -2.60 -4.76
N ALA A 364 -10.26 -3.20 -3.77
CA ALA A 364 -10.12 -4.63 -3.37
C ALA A 364 -11.30 -5.18 -2.50
N PHE A 365 -11.51 -6.51 -2.40
CA PHE A 365 -12.58 -7.15 -1.57
C PHE A 365 -12.27 -8.62 -1.13
N LEU A 366 -13.00 -9.17 -0.13
CA LEU A 366 -12.64 -10.35 0.73
C LEU A 366 -13.31 -11.72 0.38
N LYS A 367 -12.62 -12.89 0.56
CA LYS A 367 -13.13 -14.21 1.10
C LYS A 367 -12.19 -15.45 1.05
N THR A 368 -12.43 -16.47 1.92
CA THR A 368 -11.97 -17.90 1.91
C THR A 368 -12.93 -18.80 2.74
N PRO A 369 -13.05 -20.16 2.52
CA PRO A 369 -12.42 -21.24 3.35
C PRO A 369 -12.09 -22.54 2.50
N THR A 370 -11.90 -23.84 2.90
CA THR A 370 -12.15 -24.73 4.10
C THR A 370 -11.19 -25.99 4.17
N ASN A 371 -11.26 -26.77 5.27
CA ASN A 371 -11.12 -28.26 5.42
C ASN A 371 -9.84 -29.09 5.02
N ARG A 372 -8.96 -29.45 6.00
CA ARG A 372 -8.67 -30.85 6.50
C ARG A 372 -7.59 -30.89 7.65
N LYS A 373 -7.08 -32.07 8.06
CA LYS A 373 -6.46 -32.37 9.40
C LYS A 373 -5.04 -33.06 9.35
N PHE A 374 -4.08 -32.65 10.23
CA PHE A 374 -2.74 -33.27 10.60
C PHE A 374 -1.60 -33.29 9.54
N GLY A 375 -0.26 -33.38 9.80
CA GLY A 375 0.66 -33.42 11.00
C GLY A 375 2.13 -33.82 10.58
N ASN A 376 3.33 -33.54 11.16
CA ASN A 376 4.03 -32.57 12.08
C ASN A 376 5.50 -32.40 11.49
N THR A 377 6.45 -31.44 11.64
CA THR A 377 6.92 -30.40 12.62
C THR A 377 7.62 -29.21 11.89
N ILE A 378 7.46 -27.92 12.29
CA ILE A 378 7.63 -26.71 11.40
C ILE A 378 8.93 -25.87 11.60
N SER A 379 9.47 -25.31 10.50
CA SER A 379 10.37 -24.13 10.42
C SER A 379 9.72 -22.95 9.63
N ILE A 380 10.11 -21.68 9.88
CA ILE A 380 9.38 -20.48 9.38
C ILE A 380 10.30 -19.47 8.67
N GLN A 381 9.87 -19.05 7.47
CA GLN A 381 10.59 -18.19 6.55
C GLN A 381 9.59 -17.47 5.62
N GLY A 382 9.16 -16.24 5.95
CA GLY A 382 8.08 -15.55 5.24
C GLY A 382 8.32 -15.17 3.77
N GLY A 383 7.23 -14.85 3.04
CA GLY A 383 7.25 -14.23 1.70
C GLY A 383 6.38 -14.94 0.65
N ARG A 384 5.52 -14.21 -0.10
CA ARG A 384 4.69 -14.54 -1.29
C ARG A 384 4.36 -13.23 -1.95
N GLN A 385 4.10 -13.31 -3.25
CA GLN A 385 3.31 -12.34 -3.96
C GLN A 385 1.99 -12.96 -4.41
N HIS A 386 0.94 -12.15 -4.40
CA HIS A 386 0.02 -12.21 -5.53
C HIS A 386 0.21 -10.90 -6.31
N ASP A 387 1.20 -10.90 -7.19
CA ASP A 387 1.40 -9.81 -8.14
C ASP A 387 0.24 -9.77 -9.14
N GLU A 388 0.19 -8.72 -9.96
CA GLU A 388 0.75 -8.82 -11.31
C GLU A 388 1.43 -7.49 -11.63
N VAL A 389 2.76 -7.52 -11.71
CA VAL A 389 3.45 -6.94 -12.86
C VAL A 389 3.35 -7.98 -13.98
N PRO A 390 3.15 -7.58 -15.23
CA PRO A 390 3.80 -8.33 -16.30
C PRO A 390 4.26 -7.46 -17.47
N ALA A 391 5.58 -7.34 -17.63
CA ALA A 391 6.15 -7.71 -18.93
C ALA A 391 6.29 -9.24 -18.94
N THR A 392 5.84 -9.91 -20.00
CA THR A 392 5.90 -11.39 -20.10
C THR A 392 6.65 -11.84 -21.34
N GLY A 393 7.44 -12.90 -21.19
CA GLY A 393 7.82 -13.77 -22.30
C GLY A 393 6.88 -14.97 -22.35
N GLY A 394 6.06 -15.06 -23.39
CA GLY A 394 5.14 -16.19 -23.66
C GLY A 394 5.84 -17.43 -24.27
N TRP A 395 5.14 -18.45 -24.76
CA TRP A 395 3.69 -18.75 -24.81
C TRP A 395 3.47 -20.24 -25.22
N TRP A 396 2.22 -20.74 -25.15
CA TRP A 396 1.63 -21.94 -25.81
C TRP A 396 2.04 -23.38 -25.39
N THR A 397 1.07 -24.23 -25.02
CA THR A 397 0.65 -25.50 -25.70
C THR A 397 -0.48 -26.26 -24.96
N TRP A 398 -1.18 -27.17 -25.67
CA TRP A 398 -2.24 -28.07 -25.17
C TRP A 398 -1.65 -29.48 -24.80
N PRO A 399 -2.41 -30.53 -24.41
CA PRO A 399 -2.05 -31.33 -23.22
C PRO A 399 -1.03 -32.47 -23.41
N ALA A 400 -0.40 -32.77 -22.26
CA ALA A 400 0.26 -34.02 -21.86
C ALA A 400 1.69 -34.34 -22.38
N LYS A 401 2.53 -34.76 -21.40
CA LYS A 401 3.87 -35.35 -21.50
C LYS A 401 5.02 -34.46 -22.04
N GLY A 402 5.79 -33.86 -21.12
CA GLY A 402 7.17 -33.42 -21.38
C GLY A 402 7.70 -32.37 -20.40
N ALA A 403 8.94 -32.58 -19.92
CA ALA A 403 9.84 -31.67 -19.19
C ALA A 403 9.34 -30.27 -18.72
N GLY A 404 9.46 -29.97 -17.43
CA GLY A 404 8.96 -28.73 -16.82
C GLY A 404 9.89 -27.52 -16.84
N SER A 405 9.36 -26.38 -16.37
CA SER A 405 10.08 -25.14 -16.05
C SER A 405 9.46 -24.48 -14.80
N SER A 406 10.14 -23.51 -14.18
CA SER A 406 9.90 -23.10 -12.78
C SER A 406 9.36 -21.66 -12.58
N ASN A 407 8.23 -21.54 -11.88
CA ASN A 407 7.75 -20.26 -11.34
C ASN A 407 8.66 -19.78 -10.20
N ARG A 408 8.89 -18.47 -10.10
CA ARG A 408 9.79 -17.84 -9.11
C ARG A 408 9.02 -17.41 -7.85
N SER A 409 9.73 -17.19 -6.75
CA SER A 409 9.15 -16.78 -5.46
C SER A 409 10.15 -15.92 -4.67
N HIS A 410 9.63 -14.93 -3.95
CA HIS A 410 10.36 -14.03 -3.04
C HIS A 410 10.52 -14.68 -1.66
N ARG A 411 11.75 -14.81 -1.18
CA ARG A 411 12.09 -15.58 0.04
C ARG A 411 13.20 -14.93 0.88
N GLY A 412 13.05 -14.96 2.21
CA GLY A 412 14.07 -14.45 3.14
C GLY A 412 15.34 -15.30 3.18
N ILE A 413 16.50 -14.64 3.15
CA ILE A 413 17.85 -15.22 3.00
C ILE A 413 18.23 -16.25 4.10
N LEU A 414 18.12 -15.91 5.38
CA LEU A 414 18.55 -16.78 6.48
C LEU A 414 17.62 -17.99 6.68
N GLY A 415 16.31 -17.77 6.71
CA GLY A 415 15.33 -18.86 6.90
C GLY A 415 15.38 -19.91 5.79
N ARG A 416 15.77 -19.52 4.55
CA ARG A 416 16.02 -20.43 3.42
C ARG A 416 17.10 -21.45 3.77
N GLU A 417 18.20 -20.92 4.29
CA GLU A 417 19.42 -21.65 4.53
C GLU A 417 19.30 -22.51 5.79
N ILE A 418 18.56 -22.05 6.81
CA ILE A 418 18.10 -22.87 7.95
C ILE A 418 17.30 -24.09 7.44
N VAL A 419 16.28 -23.90 6.60
CA VAL A 419 15.50 -25.04 6.05
C VAL A 419 16.39 -25.99 5.23
N ARG A 420 17.33 -25.46 4.45
CA ARG A 420 18.30 -26.27 3.69
C ARG A 420 19.20 -27.10 4.62
N GLN A 421 19.77 -26.48 5.65
CA GLN A 421 20.68 -27.09 6.63
C GLN A 421 20.00 -28.22 7.41
N LEU A 422 18.80 -27.97 7.97
CA LEU A 422 18.02 -29.00 8.67
C LEU A 422 17.72 -30.18 7.72
N GLY A 423 17.44 -29.88 6.45
CA GLY A 423 17.22 -30.87 5.39
C GLY A 423 18.43 -31.71 4.99
N LEU A 424 19.67 -31.28 5.29
CA LEU A 424 20.88 -32.10 5.11
C LEU A 424 21.01 -33.22 6.15
N HIS A 425 20.32 -33.11 7.29
CA HIS A 425 20.40 -34.05 8.39
C HIS A 425 19.05 -34.79 8.64
N PRO A 426 18.50 -35.54 7.66
CA PRO A 426 17.18 -36.19 7.78
C PRO A 426 17.11 -37.24 8.90
N GLN A 427 18.25 -37.76 9.35
CA GLN A 427 18.33 -38.65 10.52
C GLN A 427 18.00 -37.93 11.84
N LYS A 428 18.27 -36.61 11.92
CA LYS A 428 17.85 -35.74 13.02
C LYS A 428 16.45 -35.17 12.74
N TRP A 429 16.28 -34.54 11.57
CA TRP A 429 15.10 -33.76 11.18
C TRP A 429 14.17 -34.57 10.27
N LYS A 430 13.48 -35.54 10.85
CA LYS A 430 12.63 -36.51 10.13
C LYS A 430 11.51 -35.87 9.30
N LYS A 431 10.93 -34.79 9.80
CA LYS A 431 10.03 -33.92 9.04
C LYS A 431 10.20 -32.47 9.48
N ILE A 432 10.26 -31.63 8.47
CA ILE A 432 10.28 -30.17 8.52
C ILE A 432 8.99 -29.76 7.79
N TYR A 433 8.34 -28.68 8.22
CA TYR A 433 7.53 -27.88 7.32
C TYR A 433 8.27 -26.58 7.05
N SER A 434 7.96 -25.90 5.95
CA SER A 434 8.41 -24.54 5.71
C SER A 434 7.20 -23.64 5.59
N PHE A 435 7.08 -22.65 6.48
CA PHE A 435 6.10 -21.58 6.36
C PHE A 435 6.71 -20.37 5.66
N SER A 436 6.44 -20.25 4.37
CA SER A 436 6.45 -18.94 3.72
C SER A 436 5.00 -18.54 3.44
N ARG A 437 4.80 -17.39 2.79
CA ARG A 437 3.50 -17.18 2.15
C ARG A 437 3.50 -17.97 0.81
N SER A 438 4.64 -18.09 0.11
CA SER A 438 4.79 -18.42 -1.33
C SER A 438 4.59 -19.91 -1.67
N GLN A 439 4.81 -20.28 -2.93
CA GLN A 439 4.86 -21.67 -3.35
C GLN A 439 6.13 -21.97 -4.16
N LYS A 440 6.62 -23.21 -3.96
CA LYS A 440 7.77 -23.87 -4.60
C LYS A 440 9.16 -23.25 -4.36
N GLU A 441 9.93 -23.97 -3.57
CA GLU A 441 11.36 -24.23 -3.78
C GLU A 441 11.51 -25.75 -4.01
N GLU A 442 12.63 -26.19 -4.60
CA GLU A 442 13.06 -27.58 -4.47
C GLU A 442 13.65 -27.77 -3.07
N PHE A 443 12.79 -28.09 -2.11
CA PHE A 443 13.21 -28.51 -0.78
C PHE A 443 13.49 -30.02 -0.75
N PRO A 444 14.34 -30.51 0.17
CA PRO A 444 14.47 -31.93 0.46
C PRO A 444 13.12 -32.60 0.80
N SER A 445 12.99 -33.90 0.53
CA SER A 445 11.73 -34.65 0.69
C SER A 445 11.19 -34.71 2.13
N THR A 446 11.97 -34.30 3.13
CA THR A 446 11.54 -34.11 4.52
C THR A 446 10.76 -32.81 4.75
N VAL A 447 10.68 -31.89 3.78
CA VAL A 447 10.08 -30.55 3.93
C VAL A 447 8.67 -30.47 3.29
N GLU A 448 7.63 -30.29 4.10
CA GLU A 448 6.27 -29.96 3.62
C GLU A 448 6.06 -28.43 3.65
N HIS A 449 6.04 -27.77 2.48
CA HIS A 449 5.80 -26.33 2.42
C HIS A 449 4.32 -25.96 2.60
N ARG A 450 4.04 -24.96 3.43
CA ARG A 450 2.68 -24.43 3.68
C ARG A 450 2.65 -22.91 3.53
N HIS A 451 1.53 -22.39 3.03
CA HIS A 451 1.24 -20.96 3.07
C HIS A 451 0.83 -20.57 4.50
N ILE A 452 1.44 -19.52 5.04
CA ILE A 452 0.91 -18.75 6.18
C ILE A 452 1.09 -17.27 5.89
N ASP A 453 0.16 -16.43 6.32
CA ASP A 453 0.42 -15.01 6.49
C ASP A 453 0.52 -14.69 7.98
N LEU A 454 1.54 -13.91 8.37
CA LEU A 454 1.83 -13.59 9.77
C LEU A 454 1.20 -12.24 10.20
N THR A 455 0.69 -11.46 9.26
CA THR A 455 -0.11 -10.25 9.52
C THR A 455 -1.61 -10.52 9.69
N GLY A 456 -2.06 -11.77 9.54
CA GLY A 456 -3.42 -12.19 9.86
C GLY A 456 -3.67 -12.29 11.37
N SER A 457 -4.93 -12.45 11.78
CA SER A 457 -5.25 -12.66 13.19
C SER A 457 -4.62 -13.94 13.74
N ALA A 458 -4.42 -14.03 15.05
CA ALA A 458 -3.95 -15.26 15.70
C ALA A 458 -4.84 -16.48 15.38
N ASP A 459 -6.11 -16.29 15.00
CA ASP A 459 -7.00 -17.37 14.54
C ASP A 459 -6.78 -17.76 13.06
N ASP A 460 -6.37 -16.84 12.19
CA ASP A 460 -5.99 -17.13 10.80
C ASP A 460 -4.63 -17.80 10.70
N VAL A 461 -3.68 -17.33 11.52
CA VAL A 461 -2.42 -18.02 11.78
C VAL A 461 -2.71 -19.42 12.35
N ALA A 462 -3.58 -19.54 13.36
CA ALA A 462 -3.93 -20.84 13.95
C ALA A 462 -4.60 -21.81 12.96
N LYS A 463 -5.40 -21.34 11.99
CA LYS A 463 -5.94 -22.17 10.90
C LYS A 463 -4.82 -22.78 10.05
N SER A 464 -3.77 -22.01 9.77
CA SER A 464 -2.60 -22.45 9.00
C SER A 464 -1.70 -23.42 9.80
N LEU A 465 -1.69 -23.26 11.13
CA LEU A 465 -1.08 -24.18 12.09
C LEU A 465 -1.89 -25.47 12.36
N GLN A 466 -3.09 -25.63 11.79
CA GLN A 466 -3.87 -26.84 12.04
C GLN A 466 -3.13 -28.08 11.57
N GLY A 467 -3.12 -29.09 12.44
CA GLY A 467 -2.39 -30.31 12.16
C GLY A 467 -0.88 -30.07 12.12
N VAL A 468 -0.35 -29.55 13.21
CA VAL A 468 1.07 -29.40 13.53
C VAL A 468 1.26 -29.86 14.97
N ASN A 469 2.39 -30.50 15.24
CA ASN A 469 3.05 -30.51 16.55
C ASN A 469 4.52 -30.14 16.27
N ALA A 470 5.29 -29.68 17.25
CA ALA A 470 6.67 -29.23 16.99
C ALA A 470 7.58 -29.28 18.22
N ASP A 471 8.75 -29.91 18.08
CA ASP A 471 9.83 -29.91 19.08
C ASP A 471 10.65 -28.62 19.09
N TYR A 472 10.87 -28.01 17.92
CA TYR A 472 11.73 -26.86 17.70
C TYR A 472 11.04 -25.84 16.78
N LEU A 473 11.27 -24.55 17.02
CA LEU A 473 10.76 -23.46 16.20
C LEU A 473 11.91 -22.52 15.83
N PHE A 474 11.98 -22.15 14.55
CA PHE A 474 12.88 -21.12 14.03
C PHE A 474 12.02 -19.99 13.44
N PHE A 475 12.12 -18.79 14.00
CA PHE A 475 11.41 -17.60 13.55
C PHE A 475 12.39 -16.65 12.83
N ALA A 476 12.47 -16.80 11.50
CA ALA A 476 13.34 -16.01 10.63
C ALA A 476 12.51 -15.12 9.68
N ALA A 477 11.67 -14.26 10.27
CA ALA A 477 10.74 -13.40 9.53
C ALA A 477 10.60 -12.01 10.19
N TYR A 478 10.59 -10.97 9.36
CA TYR A 478 10.23 -9.60 9.74
C TYR A 478 9.54 -8.92 8.54
N LEU A 479 8.88 -7.79 8.78
CA LEU A 479 8.44 -6.84 7.77
C LEU A 479 9.16 -5.50 7.99
N GLN A 480 9.76 -4.98 6.92
CA GLN A 480 10.38 -3.67 6.92
C GLN A 480 9.30 -2.57 6.95
N LYS A 481 9.59 -1.50 7.69
CA LYS A 481 8.80 -0.27 7.77
C LYS A 481 9.75 0.91 7.68
N SER A 482 9.25 2.06 7.23
CA SER A 482 9.97 3.34 7.23
C SER A 482 10.16 3.90 8.65
N GLU A 483 9.16 3.72 9.51
CA GLU A 483 9.19 4.15 10.90
C GLU A 483 9.45 2.98 11.85
N GLU A 484 10.42 3.12 12.75
CA GLU A 484 10.78 2.07 13.71
C GLU A 484 9.66 1.79 14.73
N GLN A 485 8.76 2.76 15.01
CA GLN A 485 7.54 2.51 15.80
C GLN A 485 6.57 1.57 15.08
N GLN A 486 6.34 1.76 13.77
CA GLN A 486 5.55 0.81 12.98
C GLN A 486 6.25 -0.55 12.87
N ALA A 487 7.58 -0.58 12.83
CA ALA A 487 8.35 -1.83 12.87
C ALA A 487 8.15 -2.54 14.22
N TRP A 488 8.19 -1.81 15.34
CA TRP A 488 7.95 -2.29 16.71
C TRP A 488 6.56 -2.91 16.87
N GLU A 489 5.53 -2.24 16.36
CA GLU A 489 4.16 -2.73 16.36
C GLU A 489 4.02 -3.98 15.48
N VAL A 490 4.26 -3.87 14.17
CA VAL A 490 3.99 -4.97 13.23
C VAL A 490 4.84 -6.22 13.51
N ASN A 491 6.14 -6.08 13.80
CA ASN A 491 7.01 -7.25 14.01
C ASN A 491 6.82 -7.92 15.37
N GLY A 492 6.44 -7.15 16.40
CA GLY A 492 6.01 -7.73 17.67
C GLY A 492 4.66 -8.44 17.53
N ASP A 493 3.69 -7.84 16.82
CA ASP A 493 2.35 -8.40 16.63
C ASP A 493 2.40 -9.70 15.81
N MET A 494 3.21 -9.75 14.75
CA MET A 494 3.48 -10.97 13.97
C MET A 494 3.99 -12.12 14.84
N LEU A 495 4.90 -11.84 15.79
CA LEU A 495 5.43 -12.86 16.69
C LEU A 495 4.40 -13.25 17.78
N GLN A 496 3.70 -12.27 18.36
CA GLN A 496 2.66 -12.50 19.36
C GLN A 496 1.52 -13.36 18.80
N ALA A 497 0.95 -12.96 17.67
CA ALA A 497 -0.09 -13.71 16.98
C ALA A 497 0.38 -15.12 16.56
N PHE A 498 1.67 -15.28 16.24
CA PHE A 498 2.24 -16.59 15.97
C PHE A 498 2.36 -17.48 17.22
N LEU A 499 2.88 -16.96 18.33
CA LEU A 499 3.02 -17.71 19.57
C LEU A 499 1.64 -18.05 20.18
N ASP A 500 0.67 -17.14 20.11
CA ASP A 500 -0.71 -17.41 20.52
C ASP A 500 -1.38 -18.47 19.63
N ALA A 501 -1.07 -18.49 18.33
CA ALA A 501 -1.55 -19.52 17.42
C ALA A 501 -0.97 -20.92 17.75
N LEU A 502 0.27 -21.00 18.26
CA LEU A 502 0.84 -22.25 18.78
C LEU A 502 0.03 -22.76 19.97
N VAL A 503 -0.27 -21.88 20.94
CA VAL A 503 -1.06 -22.22 22.13
C VAL A 503 -2.48 -22.66 21.76
N LYS A 504 -3.13 -21.96 20.81
CA LYS A 504 -4.46 -22.33 20.29
C LYS A 504 -4.51 -23.72 19.66
N ASN A 505 -3.40 -24.20 19.09
CA ASN A 505 -3.27 -25.57 18.56
C ASN A 505 -2.65 -26.56 19.57
N GLY A 506 -2.28 -26.13 20.78
CA GLY A 506 -1.59 -26.95 21.77
C GLY A 506 -0.15 -27.33 21.40
N ILE A 507 0.47 -26.59 20.47
CA ILE A 507 1.81 -26.89 19.93
C ILE A 507 2.91 -26.56 20.95
N ASP A 508 2.66 -25.55 21.80
CA ASP A 508 3.46 -25.17 22.96
C ASP A 508 3.81 -26.35 23.88
N LYS A 509 2.91 -27.32 24.03
CA LYS A 509 2.99 -28.38 25.04
C LYS A 509 4.08 -29.41 24.83
N GLN A 510 4.69 -29.48 23.63
CA GLN A 510 5.86 -30.31 23.34
C GLN A 510 7.09 -29.52 22.87
N LEU A 511 6.99 -28.19 22.80
CA LEU A 511 8.01 -27.32 22.25
C LEU A 511 9.19 -27.21 23.24
N LYS A 512 10.40 -27.45 22.77
CA LYS A 512 11.63 -27.49 23.61
C LYS A 512 12.41 -26.19 23.50
N ARG A 513 12.56 -25.68 22.26
CA ARG A 513 13.34 -24.48 21.97
C ARG A 513 12.68 -23.63 20.89
N VAL A 514 12.67 -22.32 21.10
CA VAL A 514 12.30 -21.32 20.11
C VAL A 514 13.51 -20.44 19.81
N LEU A 515 13.93 -20.37 18.54
CA LEU A 515 14.99 -19.48 18.09
C LEU A 515 14.39 -18.29 17.32
N LEU A 516 14.72 -17.08 17.77
CA LEU A 516 14.45 -15.83 17.06
C LEU A 516 15.70 -15.37 16.30
N VAL A 517 15.53 -14.99 15.03
CA VAL A 517 16.58 -14.32 14.26
C VAL A 517 16.34 -12.81 14.34
N ALA A 518 17.31 -12.11 14.92
CA ALA A 518 17.37 -10.65 14.99
C ALA A 518 18.58 -10.17 14.14
N GLY A 519 19.39 -9.25 14.64
CA GLY A 519 20.62 -8.79 13.98
C GLY A 519 21.28 -7.63 14.71
N CYS A 520 22.39 -7.12 14.19
CA CYS A 520 23.20 -6.10 14.88
C CYS A 520 22.52 -4.73 15.08
N LYS A 521 21.32 -4.47 14.49
CA LYS A 521 20.45 -3.37 14.97
C LYS A 521 20.18 -3.46 16.49
N GLN A 522 20.28 -4.64 17.11
CA GLN A 522 20.29 -4.87 18.56
C GLN A 522 21.16 -3.85 19.32
N TYR A 523 22.31 -3.48 18.77
CA TYR A 523 23.30 -2.56 19.34
C TYR A 523 23.17 -1.11 18.81
N GLY A 524 22.13 -0.82 18.05
CA GLY A 524 21.89 0.50 17.47
C GLY A 524 22.80 0.88 16.29
N VAL A 525 23.45 -0.08 15.62
CA VAL A 525 24.41 0.20 14.51
C VAL A 525 23.83 0.99 13.32
N HIS A 526 22.50 1.16 13.26
CA HIS A 526 21.75 1.98 12.30
C HIS A 526 21.57 3.45 12.74
N LEU A 527 21.88 3.76 14.00
CA LEU A 527 21.80 5.08 14.62
C LEU A 527 23.18 5.76 14.68
N GLY A 528 24.27 5.00 14.51
CA GLY A 528 25.65 5.49 14.49
C GLY A 528 26.64 4.56 15.21
N PRO A 529 27.85 5.05 15.52
CA PRO A 529 28.88 4.34 16.27
C PRO A 529 28.38 3.62 17.53
N ALA A 530 28.61 2.31 17.58
CA ALA A 530 28.43 1.47 18.75
C ALA A 530 29.79 1.16 19.43
N LYS A 531 29.75 0.65 20.66
CA LYS A 531 30.96 0.25 21.38
C LYS A 531 31.54 -1.03 20.75
N ASN A 532 32.71 -0.94 20.14
CA ASN A 532 33.42 -2.08 19.54
C ASN A 532 34.39 -2.75 20.54
N PRO A 533 34.49 -4.10 20.58
CA PRO A 533 33.58 -5.05 19.95
C PRO A 533 32.26 -5.17 20.75
N MET A 534 31.14 -5.29 20.04
CA MET A 534 29.83 -5.53 20.64
C MET A 534 29.75 -6.94 21.25
N VAL A 535 29.12 -7.06 22.43
CA VAL A 535 28.94 -8.31 23.17
C VAL A 535 27.48 -8.46 23.62
N GLU A 536 27.01 -9.68 23.84
CA GLU A 536 25.59 -9.96 24.13
C GLU A 536 25.12 -9.48 25.51
N SER A 537 26.04 -9.03 26.36
CA SER A 537 25.79 -8.37 27.66
C SER A 537 25.76 -6.84 27.59
N ASP A 538 25.91 -6.23 26.42
CA ASP A 538 25.78 -4.76 26.27
C ASP A 538 24.31 -4.32 26.49
N PRO A 539 24.08 -3.15 27.14
CA PRO A 539 22.73 -2.68 27.44
C PRO A 539 21.91 -2.41 26.17
N TRP A 540 20.62 -2.70 26.27
CA TRP A 540 19.64 -2.39 25.24
C TRP A 540 19.34 -0.87 25.22
N LEU A 541 19.05 -0.32 24.05
CA LEU A 541 18.73 1.11 23.86
C LEU A 541 17.27 1.39 24.23
N THR A 542 16.91 1.22 25.50
CA THR A 542 15.52 1.30 25.99
C THR A 542 15.05 2.71 26.36
N ASP A 543 15.94 3.69 26.42
CA ASP A 543 15.55 5.09 26.63
C ASP A 543 14.94 5.69 25.36
N GLN A 544 13.61 5.65 25.30
CA GLN A 544 12.80 6.20 24.21
C GLN A 544 12.84 7.74 24.10
N SER A 545 13.46 8.45 25.05
CA SER A 545 13.72 9.89 24.92
C SER A 545 14.99 10.21 24.13
N THR A 546 15.91 9.24 24.01
CA THR A 546 17.22 9.38 23.35
C THR A 546 17.32 8.54 22.06
N PHE A 547 16.68 7.37 22.03
CA PHE A 547 16.77 6.40 20.93
C PHE A 547 15.38 5.98 20.43
N PRO A 548 15.18 5.75 19.11
CA PRO A 548 13.93 5.20 18.59
C PRO A 548 13.70 3.75 19.07
N PRO A 549 12.43 3.30 19.15
CA PRO A 549 12.08 1.96 19.62
C PRO A 549 12.56 0.88 18.65
N ASN A 550 13.27 -0.14 19.14
CA ASN A 550 13.83 -1.21 18.31
C ASN A 550 13.00 -2.49 18.43
N PHE A 551 12.39 -2.93 17.32
CA PHE A 551 11.46 -4.05 17.31
C PHE A 551 12.05 -5.39 17.80
N TYR A 552 13.37 -5.57 17.72
CA TYR A 552 14.05 -6.74 18.27
C TYR A 552 13.88 -6.87 19.79
N TYR A 553 13.76 -5.75 20.53
CA TYR A 553 13.57 -5.79 21.97
C TYR A 553 12.17 -6.32 22.30
N ARG A 554 11.13 -5.76 21.67
CA ARG A 554 9.75 -6.24 21.82
C ARG A 554 9.58 -7.71 21.43
N GLN A 555 10.17 -8.15 20.32
CA GLN A 555 10.11 -9.56 19.90
C GLN A 555 10.78 -10.48 20.94
N GLN A 556 11.90 -10.06 21.52
CA GLN A 556 12.56 -10.83 22.58
C GLN A 556 11.77 -10.87 23.88
N ASP A 557 11.11 -9.78 24.27
CA ASP A 557 10.33 -9.76 25.52
C ASP A 557 9.03 -10.57 25.38
N ILE A 558 8.39 -10.54 24.21
CA ILE A 558 7.30 -11.45 23.85
C ILE A 558 7.74 -12.92 23.94
N LEU A 559 8.93 -13.24 23.40
CA LEU A 559 9.51 -14.58 23.42
C LEU A 559 9.85 -15.07 24.83
N LYS A 560 10.49 -14.23 25.66
CA LYS A 560 10.79 -14.53 27.07
C LYS A 560 9.50 -14.80 27.84
N ALA A 561 8.52 -13.89 27.75
CA ALA A 561 7.24 -14.02 28.44
C ALA A 561 6.45 -15.27 28.00
N PHE A 562 6.57 -15.71 26.74
CA PHE A 562 6.02 -16.99 26.27
C PHE A 562 6.73 -18.20 26.91
N CYS A 563 8.07 -18.19 26.98
CA CYS A 563 8.83 -19.27 27.60
C CYS A 563 8.65 -19.33 29.12
N GLU A 564 8.55 -18.18 29.80
CA GLU A 564 8.25 -18.07 31.23
C GLU A 564 6.88 -18.69 31.57
N LYS A 565 5.83 -18.39 30.80
CA LYS A 565 4.49 -19.00 30.91
C LYS A 565 4.50 -20.53 30.76
N SER A 566 5.54 -21.13 30.18
CA SER A 566 5.69 -22.59 30.07
C SER A 566 6.23 -23.26 31.35
N ASN A 567 6.61 -22.47 32.38
CA ASN A 567 7.34 -22.91 33.57
C ASN A 567 8.63 -23.67 33.23
N GLY A 568 9.42 -23.13 32.29
CA GLY A 568 10.73 -23.67 31.91
C GLY A 568 10.72 -24.91 31.01
N LYS A 569 9.56 -25.32 30.49
CA LYS A 569 9.45 -26.42 29.51
C LYS A 569 9.97 -26.01 28.13
N VAL A 570 9.54 -24.84 27.67
CA VAL A 570 10.06 -24.17 26.49
C VAL A 570 11.18 -23.25 26.93
N SER A 571 12.33 -23.35 26.26
CA SER A 571 13.44 -22.41 26.38
C SER A 571 13.60 -21.61 25.09
N TRP A 572 14.37 -20.52 25.12
CA TRP A 572 14.57 -19.63 23.96
C TRP A 572 16.04 -19.51 23.53
N ASN A 573 16.24 -19.03 22.29
CA ASN A 573 17.50 -18.52 21.77
C ASN A 573 17.25 -17.28 20.90
N VAL A 574 18.24 -16.39 20.82
CA VAL A 574 18.25 -15.25 19.88
C VAL A 574 19.57 -15.23 19.15
N THR A 575 19.58 -14.89 17.87
CA THR A 575 20.81 -14.71 17.08
C THR A 575 20.94 -13.29 16.54
N TYR A 576 22.15 -12.73 16.63
CA TYR A 576 22.52 -11.42 16.10
C TYR A 576 23.54 -11.59 14.94
N PRO A 577 23.07 -11.84 13.71
CA PRO A 577 23.88 -11.72 12.51
C PRO A 577 24.15 -10.24 12.15
N ASN A 578 25.28 -9.99 11.49
CA ASN A 578 25.58 -8.76 10.77
C ASN A 578 25.68 -8.97 9.25
N ASP A 579 25.30 -7.96 8.46
CA ASP A 579 25.51 -7.80 7.01
C ASP A 579 25.64 -9.12 6.23
N VAL A 580 24.50 -9.78 6.05
CA VAL A 580 24.44 -11.20 5.64
C VAL A 580 24.91 -11.41 4.19
N ILE A 581 25.92 -12.27 4.03
CA ILE A 581 26.41 -12.76 2.75
C ILE A 581 25.69 -14.08 2.42
N GLY A 582 25.01 -14.12 1.27
CA GLY A 582 24.33 -15.31 0.75
C GLY A 582 23.33 -14.96 -0.35
N TYR A 583 22.48 -15.92 -0.73
CA TYR A 583 21.55 -15.77 -1.85
C TYR A 583 20.13 -16.24 -1.55
N ALA A 584 19.17 -15.34 -1.80
CA ALA A 584 17.76 -15.66 -2.06
C ALA A 584 17.20 -14.68 -3.11
N ARG A 585 16.23 -15.14 -3.91
CA ARG A 585 15.52 -14.27 -4.87
C ARG A 585 14.50 -13.41 -4.13
N GLY A 586 14.43 -12.13 -4.46
CA GLY A 586 13.42 -11.21 -3.92
C GLY A 586 13.58 -10.93 -2.42
N ASN A 587 14.80 -10.60 -1.99
CA ASN A 587 15.17 -10.41 -0.58
C ASN A 587 15.67 -8.98 -0.32
N PHE A 588 15.09 -8.31 0.69
CA PHE A 588 15.20 -6.87 0.97
C PHE A 588 16.55 -6.37 1.53
N MET A 589 17.54 -7.24 1.75
CA MET A 589 18.90 -6.85 2.14
C MET A 589 19.90 -7.80 1.46
N ASN A 590 20.49 -7.42 0.33
CA ASN A 590 21.19 -8.36 -0.56
C ASN A 590 22.56 -7.85 -1.02
N LEU A 591 23.48 -7.74 -0.05
CA LEU A 591 24.86 -7.26 -0.19
C LEU A 591 25.57 -7.83 -1.42
N ALA A 592 25.67 -9.15 -1.52
CA ALA A 592 26.41 -9.82 -2.60
C ALA A 592 25.80 -9.59 -3.99
N THR A 593 24.47 -9.48 -4.11
CA THR A 593 23.84 -9.22 -5.41
C THR A 593 24.08 -7.79 -5.87
N ALA A 594 23.90 -6.80 -4.98
CA ALA A 594 24.10 -5.40 -5.32
C ALA A 594 25.58 -5.09 -5.64
N VAL A 595 26.54 -5.61 -4.85
CA VAL A 595 27.98 -5.47 -5.15
C VAL A 595 28.35 -6.11 -6.49
N GLY A 596 27.84 -7.31 -6.77
CA GLY A 596 28.13 -8.01 -8.02
C GLY A 596 27.56 -7.31 -9.25
N ILE A 597 26.34 -6.77 -9.16
CA ILE A 597 25.72 -6.01 -10.25
C ILE A 597 26.47 -4.68 -10.47
N TYR A 598 26.86 -3.99 -9.40
CA TYR A 598 27.67 -2.76 -9.48
C TYR A 598 29.01 -3.01 -10.21
N ALA A 599 29.74 -4.06 -9.83
CA ALA A 599 31.01 -4.41 -10.47
C ALA A 599 30.83 -4.83 -11.94
N ALA A 600 29.79 -5.63 -12.23
CA ALA A 600 29.49 -6.09 -13.58
C ALA A 600 29.09 -4.96 -14.54
N ILE A 601 28.32 -3.96 -14.08
CA ILE A 601 27.91 -2.82 -14.93
C ILE A 601 29.07 -1.86 -15.16
N ASN A 602 29.91 -1.56 -14.15
CA ASN A 602 31.10 -0.74 -14.36
C ASN A 602 32.07 -1.39 -15.36
N LYS A 603 32.26 -2.72 -15.31
CA LYS A 603 33.00 -3.47 -16.34
C LYS A 603 32.39 -3.32 -17.74
N GLU A 604 31.06 -3.47 -17.89
CA GLU A 604 30.37 -3.33 -19.18
C GLU A 604 30.47 -1.91 -19.77
N MET A 605 30.51 -0.88 -18.90
CA MET A 605 30.78 0.52 -19.28
C MET A 605 32.26 0.80 -19.57
N GLY A 606 33.18 -0.13 -19.30
CA GLY A 606 34.63 0.09 -19.42
C GLY A 606 35.20 1.04 -18.37
N LYS A 607 34.55 1.17 -17.21
CA LYS A 607 34.97 2.04 -16.09
C LYS A 607 35.71 1.23 -15.02
N ASP A 608 36.71 1.85 -14.41
CA ASP A 608 37.40 1.32 -13.24
C ASP A 608 36.46 1.30 -12.01
N LEU A 609 36.71 0.38 -11.08
CA LEU A 609 35.80 0.10 -9.97
C LEU A 609 36.03 1.03 -8.77
N VAL A 610 35.41 2.21 -8.81
CA VAL A 610 35.32 3.16 -7.69
C VAL A 610 34.56 2.54 -6.51
N TYR A 611 35.11 2.63 -5.30
CA TYR A 611 34.38 2.27 -4.08
C TYR A 611 33.25 3.29 -3.82
N PRO A 612 31.98 2.86 -3.66
CA PRO A 612 30.86 3.80 -3.56
C PRO A 612 30.77 4.48 -2.18
N GLY A 613 31.41 3.93 -1.14
CA GLY A 613 31.50 4.54 0.19
C GLY A 613 32.65 5.53 0.36
N GLY A 614 32.79 6.08 1.57
CA GLY A 614 33.87 6.99 1.94
C GLY A 614 35.17 6.29 2.36
N GLU A 615 36.29 6.99 2.23
CA GLU A 615 37.65 6.52 2.58
C GLU A 615 37.73 5.94 4.01
N ARG A 616 37.06 6.59 4.98
CA ARG A 616 37.05 6.15 6.38
C ARG A 616 36.50 4.74 6.57
N PHE A 617 35.52 4.30 5.78
CA PHE A 617 35.02 2.92 5.85
C PHE A 617 35.80 1.96 4.97
N TYR A 618 36.39 2.46 3.88
CA TYR A 618 37.32 1.67 3.06
C TYR A 618 38.49 1.12 3.89
N MET A 619 39.08 1.96 4.75
CA MET A 619 40.12 1.57 5.72
C MET A 619 39.56 1.08 7.06
N GLY A 620 38.24 1.01 7.22
CA GLY A 620 37.56 0.60 8.45
C GLY A 620 37.40 -0.91 8.60
N PHE A 621 36.89 -1.34 9.75
CA PHE A 621 36.68 -2.75 10.09
C PHE A 621 35.20 -3.13 10.15
N ASP A 622 34.85 -4.28 9.57
CA ASP A 622 33.50 -4.86 9.56
C ASP A 622 33.56 -6.39 9.79
N CYS A 623 32.44 -6.96 10.25
CA CYS A 623 32.26 -8.40 10.46
C CYS A 623 31.01 -8.88 9.73
N PHE A 624 31.15 -9.89 8.86
CA PHE A 624 30.05 -10.36 8.02
C PHE A 624 29.51 -11.73 8.48
N THR A 625 28.27 -12.05 8.09
CA THR A 625 27.65 -13.35 8.39
C THR A 625 27.33 -14.12 7.12
N CYS A 626 28.04 -15.22 6.87
CA CYS A 626 27.64 -16.20 5.87
C CYS A 626 26.31 -16.84 6.28
N ALA A 627 25.30 -16.79 5.41
CA ALA A 627 24.00 -17.39 5.66
C ALA A 627 24.08 -18.90 5.97
N LYS A 628 25.08 -19.60 5.41
CA LYS A 628 25.32 -21.03 5.64
C LYS A 628 25.81 -21.28 7.07
N LEU A 629 26.81 -20.50 7.50
CA LEU A 629 27.34 -20.55 8.86
C LEU A 629 26.27 -20.17 9.90
N HIS A 630 25.41 -19.20 9.59
CA HIS A 630 24.27 -18.86 10.44
C HIS A 630 23.25 -20.01 10.55
N ALA A 631 22.96 -20.72 9.46
CA ALA A 631 22.09 -21.89 9.50
C ALA A 631 22.67 -23.05 10.31
N GLU A 632 23.97 -23.33 10.15
CA GLU A 632 24.72 -24.30 10.96
C GLU A 632 24.74 -23.92 12.44
N PHE A 633 24.94 -22.63 12.74
CA PHE A 633 24.86 -22.08 14.10
C PHE A 633 23.46 -22.24 14.69
N CYS A 634 22.40 -21.94 13.92
CA CYS A 634 21.01 -22.12 14.34
C CYS A 634 20.69 -23.59 14.65
N GLU A 635 21.18 -24.56 13.86
CA GLU A 635 21.02 -25.97 14.18
C GLU A 635 21.77 -26.35 15.49
N TRP A 636 23.01 -25.89 15.65
CA TRP A 636 23.81 -26.15 16.84
C TRP A 636 23.20 -25.56 18.12
N VAL A 637 22.84 -24.27 18.12
CA VAL A 637 22.48 -23.54 19.33
C VAL A 637 21.15 -24.02 19.94
N VAL A 638 20.22 -24.54 19.12
CA VAL A 638 18.96 -25.10 19.63
C VAL A 638 19.08 -26.53 20.16
N LEU A 639 20.06 -27.29 19.67
CA LEU A 639 20.33 -28.67 20.11
C LEU A 639 21.26 -28.71 21.33
N GLN A 640 22.15 -27.72 21.48
CA GLN A 640 23.00 -27.56 22.65
C GLN A 640 22.16 -27.24 23.90
N SER A 641 22.56 -27.83 25.03
CA SER A 641 21.87 -27.69 26.32
C SER A 641 22.37 -26.48 27.11
N SER A 642 23.68 -26.21 27.07
CA SER A 642 24.31 -25.08 27.75
C SER A 642 23.91 -23.70 27.21
N THR A 643 23.30 -23.65 26.02
CA THR A 643 22.88 -22.44 25.31
C THR A 643 21.41 -22.08 25.58
N ALA A 644 20.70 -22.78 26.48
CA ALA A 644 19.28 -22.54 26.72
C ALA A 644 19.03 -21.16 27.37
N ASN A 645 18.05 -20.42 26.85
CA ASN A 645 17.66 -19.06 27.28
C ASN A 645 18.76 -18.01 27.09
N GLU A 646 19.53 -18.14 26.00
CA GLU A 646 20.65 -17.25 25.70
C GLU A 646 20.60 -16.63 24.29
N ALA A 647 21.03 -15.38 24.21
CA ALA A 647 21.26 -14.65 22.96
C ALA A 647 22.73 -14.72 22.55
N PHE A 648 23.00 -14.82 21.24
CA PHE A 648 24.35 -14.97 20.68
C PHE A 648 24.60 -14.09 19.45
N ASN A 649 25.78 -13.50 19.37
CA ASN A 649 26.35 -12.99 18.13
C ASN A 649 26.65 -14.15 17.16
N VAL A 650 26.51 -13.90 15.85
CA VAL A 650 26.80 -14.90 14.82
C VAL A 650 27.45 -14.22 13.61
N VAL A 651 28.78 -14.29 13.50
CA VAL A 651 29.56 -13.82 12.34
C VAL A 651 30.60 -14.86 11.93
N ASN A 652 31.18 -14.68 10.75
CA ASN A 652 32.15 -15.56 10.09
C ASN A 652 33.34 -15.96 10.97
N GLY A 653 33.77 -15.07 11.87
CA GLY A 653 34.81 -15.33 12.88
C GLY A 653 36.17 -14.73 12.54
N ASP A 654 36.29 -14.13 11.35
CA ASP A 654 37.26 -13.13 10.93
C ASP A 654 36.74 -11.69 11.15
N VAL A 655 37.58 -10.71 10.82
CA VAL A 655 37.26 -9.27 10.72
C VAL A 655 37.87 -8.81 9.41
N GLU A 656 37.12 -8.07 8.59
CA GLU A 656 37.55 -7.66 7.25
C GLU A 656 37.52 -6.14 7.08
N SER A 657 38.13 -5.66 6.00
CA SER A 657 38.14 -4.25 5.61
C SER A 657 37.97 -4.11 4.10
N TRP A 658 37.31 -3.05 3.63
CA TRP A 658 37.04 -2.89 2.21
C TRP A 658 38.31 -2.62 1.38
N GLN A 659 39.37 -2.10 1.96
CA GLN A 659 40.71 -2.07 1.36
C GLN A 659 41.29 -3.46 1.03
N ASN A 660 40.88 -4.52 1.74
CA ASN A 660 41.26 -5.90 1.44
C ASN A 660 40.21 -6.58 0.53
N MET A 661 38.92 -6.31 0.74
CA MET A 661 37.84 -6.96 0.01
C MET A 661 37.57 -6.38 -1.38
N TRP A 662 37.71 -5.07 -1.58
CA TRP A 662 37.37 -4.38 -2.83
C TRP A 662 38.32 -4.68 -3.99
N PRO A 663 39.65 -4.79 -3.80
CA PRO A 663 40.54 -5.30 -4.84
C PRO A 663 40.15 -6.72 -5.29
N LYS A 664 39.85 -7.62 -4.34
CA LYS A 664 39.38 -8.99 -4.64
C LYS A 664 38.07 -8.98 -5.46
N VAL A 665 37.14 -8.04 -5.18
CA VAL A 665 35.93 -7.84 -6.01
C VAL A 665 36.31 -7.38 -7.42
N ALA A 666 37.19 -6.39 -7.57
CA ALA A 666 37.64 -5.94 -8.89
C ALA A 666 38.28 -7.08 -9.71
N ASP A 667 39.23 -7.80 -9.09
CA ASP A 667 39.89 -8.97 -9.68
C ASP A 667 38.88 -10.06 -10.08
N HIS A 668 37.94 -10.41 -9.20
CA HIS A 668 36.90 -11.41 -9.50
C HIS A 668 36.04 -11.02 -10.70
N PHE A 669 35.75 -9.74 -10.92
CA PHE A 669 35.02 -9.30 -12.10
C PHE A 669 35.90 -9.06 -13.34
N ASN A 670 37.23 -9.29 -13.27
CA ASN A 670 38.21 -8.88 -14.29
C ASN A 670 38.10 -7.37 -14.63
N THR A 671 38.14 -6.54 -13.59
CA THR A 671 38.33 -5.06 -13.66
C THR A 671 39.40 -4.65 -12.63
N LYS A 672 39.69 -3.36 -12.49
CA LYS A 672 40.65 -2.82 -11.51
C LYS A 672 40.01 -1.72 -10.67
N VAL A 673 40.49 -1.52 -9.45
CA VAL A 673 40.07 -0.40 -8.59
C VAL A 673 40.61 0.92 -9.16
N ASP A 674 39.81 1.99 -9.12
CA ASP A 674 40.28 3.33 -9.53
C ASP A 674 41.28 3.88 -8.50
N ALA A 675 42.51 4.14 -8.95
CA ALA A 675 43.59 4.69 -8.13
C ALA A 675 43.32 6.12 -7.61
N ASN A 676 42.30 6.81 -8.15
CA ASN A 676 41.89 8.16 -7.77
C ASN A 676 40.54 8.22 -7.04
N GLN A 677 39.95 7.09 -6.65
CA GLN A 677 38.59 7.02 -6.09
C GLN A 677 38.29 7.96 -4.90
N PHE A 678 39.30 8.38 -4.14
CA PHE A 678 39.16 9.35 -3.03
C PHE A 678 39.84 10.72 -3.31
N ASN A 679 40.54 10.86 -4.44
CA ASN A 679 41.28 12.09 -4.80
C ASN A 679 40.39 13.15 -5.47
N GLN A 680 39.16 12.81 -5.86
CA GLN A 680 38.27 13.69 -6.62
C GLN A 680 36.84 13.62 -6.09
N SER A 681 36.15 14.76 -6.00
CA SER A 681 34.72 14.78 -5.66
C SER A 681 33.90 14.26 -6.85
N HIS A 682 33.24 13.12 -6.64
CA HIS A 682 32.42 12.50 -7.67
C HIS A 682 31.02 13.18 -7.76
N PRO A 683 30.45 13.40 -8.96
CA PRO A 683 29.20 14.15 -9.13
C PRO A 683 27.95 13.56 -8.44
N LEU A 684 27.97 12.26 -8.14
CA LEU A 684 26.89 11.59 -7.39
C LEU A 684 27.18 11.45 -5.89
N SER A 685 28.19 12.14 -5.35
CA SER A 685 28.51 12.04 -3.93
C SER A 685 27.36 12.52 -3.03
N SER A 686 27.26 11.94 -1.83
CA SER A 686 26.26 12.30 -0.83
C SER A 686 26.76 12.05 0.58
N THR A 687 26.28 12.84 1.53
CA THR A 687 26.51 12.61 2.96
C THR A 687 25.18 12.75 3.71
N THR A 688 24.94 11.88 4.68
CA THR A 688 23.78 11.96 5.59
C THR A 688 24.26 11.73 7.01
N GLU A 689 23.88 12.61 7.94
CA GLU A 689 24.20 12.44 9.36
C GLU A 689 23.17 11.51 10.02
N LEU A 690 23.65 10.67 10.94
CA LEU A 690 22.81 9.73 11.70
C LEU A 690 22.32 10.36 13.01
N ASN A 691 21.91 9.55 13.99
CA ASN A 691 21.33 10.06 15.23
C ASN A 691 22.36 10.92 15.99
N PRO A 692 22.01 12.14 16.45
CA PRO A 692 22.93 13.01 17.18
C PRO A 692 23.50 12.35 18.45
N VAL A 693 22.74 11.47 19.09
CA VAL A 693 23.21 10.61 20.18
C VAL A 693 23.47 9.20 19.67
N THR A 694 24.74 8.84 19.57
CA THR A 694 25.21 7.54 19.07
C THR A 694 25.22 6.48 20.17
N PRO A 695 24.95 5.18 19.89
CA PRO A 695 24.89 4.12 20.90
C PRO A 695 26.10 4.00 21.84
N ILE A 696 27.31 4.39 21.40
CA ILE A 696 28.52 4.41 22.23
C ILE A 696 28.43 5.37 23.44
N SER A 697 27.48 6.32 23.47
CA SER A 697 27.27 7.24 24.59
C SER A 697 26.95 6.51 25.91
N LEU A 698 26.27 5.37 25.86
CA LEU A 698 25.98 4.55 27.06
C LEU A 698 27.24 4.02 27.78
N PHE A 699 28.41 4.16 27.15
CA PHE A 699 29.70 3.76 27.70
C PHE A 699 30.62 4.95 28.00
N GLU A 700 30.22 6.20 27.75
CA GLU A 700 31.14 7.35 27.75
C GLU A 700 31.83 7.58 29.11
N ASP A 701 31.10 7.44 30.22
CA ASP A 701 31.62 7.48 31.59
C ASP A 701 32.67 6.40 31.85
N LYS A 702 32.39 5.16 31.39
CA LYS A 702 33.20 3.98 31.68
C LYS A 702 34.41 3.83 30.76
N ALA A 703 34.32 4.40 29.56
CA ALA A 703 35.37 4.39 28.54
C ALA A 703 36.20 5.69 28.50
N GLY A 704 35.83 6.71 29.28
CA GLY A 704 36.53 8.00 29.31
C GLY A 704 36.33 8.87 28.07
N LEU A 705 35.18 8.72 27.38
CA LEU A 705 34.92 9.34 26.06
C LEU A 705 34.06 10.63 26.11
N LYS A 706 33.80 11.18 27.30
CA LYS A 706 32.94 12.36 27.47
C LYS A 706 33.41 13.53 26.60
N GLY A 707 32.51 14.03 25.75
CA GLY A 707 32.79 15.13 24.82
C GLY A 707 33.72 14.79 23.65
N LEU A 708 34.16 13.52 23.51
CA LEU A 708 34.97 13.05 22.38
C LEU A 708 34.14 12.29 21.32
N ILE A 709 32.95 11.83 21.70
CA ILE A 709 32.00 11.13 20.82
C ILE A 709 31.48 12.07 19.73
N LYS A 710 31.38 11.57 18.50
CA LYS A 710 30.87 12.29 17.32
C LYS A 710 29.70 11.52 16.69
N PRO A 711 28.68 12.21 16.16
CA PRO A 711 27.63 11.58 15.36
C PRO A 711 28.22 10.77 14.19
N GLY A 712 27.61 9.62 13.91
CA GLY A 712 27.92 8.83 12.72
C GLY A 712 27.40 9.49 11.45
N LYS A 713 28.00 9.17 10.31
CA LYS A 713 27.51 9.58 8.99
C LYS A 713 27.51 8.42 8.02
N ILE A 714 26.64 8.51 7.03
CA ILE A 714 26.70 7.74 5.79
C ILE A 714 27.35 8.64 4.75
N GLU A 715 28.56 8.31 4.33
CA GLU A 715 29.38 9.02 3.34
C GLU A 715 29.48 8.15 2.08
N GLN A 716 28.77 8.53 1.03
CA GLN A 716 28.84 7.87 -0.27
C GLN A 716 29.63 8.74 -1.26
N THR A 717 30.75 8.23 -1.75
CA THR A 717 31.44 8.77 -2.94
C THR A 717 30.56 8.61 -4.19
N VAL A 718 29.83 7.50 -4.29
CA VAL A 718 28.84 7.24 -5.33
C VAL A 718 27.52 6.89 -4.66
N ASP A 719 26.55 7.80 -4.66
CA ASP A 719 25.18 7.48 -4.26
C ASP A 719 24.61 6.41 -5.19
N LEU A 720 24.43 5.20 -4.64
CA LEU A 720 24.05 4.02 -5.41
C LEU A 720 22.60 4.07 -5.93
N VAL A 721 21.73 4.83 -5.27
CA VAL A 721 20.35 5.05 -5.74
C VAL A 721 20.38 5.97 -6.96
N LYS A 722 21.09 7.11 -6.88
CA LYS A 722 21.27 8.00 -8.05
C LYS A 722 22.00 7.32 -9.20
N TRP A 723 23.00 6.50 -8.91
CA TRP A 723 23.79 5.75 -9.91
C TRP A 723 22.94 4.72 -10.66
N SER A 724 22.15 3.90 -9.95
CA SER A 724 21.28 2.90 -10.58
C SER A 724 20.16 3.50 -11.45
N GLN A 725 19.83 4.77 -11.20
CA GLN A 725 18.87 5.55 -11.98
C GLN A 725 19.45 6.14 -13.28
N GLN A 726 20.77 6.14 -13.50
CA GLN A 726 21.36 6.72 -14.72
C GLN A 726 21.06 5.90 -15.98
N ASP A 727 20.76 6.58 -17.10
CA ASP A 727 20.44 5.92 -18.38
C ASP A 727 21.60 5.08 -18.91
N GLU A 728 22.86 5.51 -18.72
CA GLU A 728 24.04 4.72 -19.09
C GLU A 728 24.15 3.40 -18.29
N VAL A 729 23.77 3.41 -17.01
CA VAL A 729 23.79 2.23 -16.13
C VAL A 729 22.66 1.27 -16.50
N LYS A 730 21.45 1.80 -16.74
CA LYS A 730 20.28 1.03 -17.22
C LYS A 730 20.54 0.35 -18.55
N GLU A 731 21.00 1.08 -19.56
CA GLU A 731 21.27 0.50 -20.90
C GLU A 731 22.50 -0.43 -20.90
N ALA A 732 23.54 -0.15 -20.11
CA ALA A 732 24.65 -1.09 -19.92
C ALA A 732 24.17 -2.41 -19.30
N TRP A 733 23.33 -2.35 -18.25
CA TRP A 733 22.75 -3.55 -17.64
C TRP A 733 21.88 -4.34 -18.62
N LYS A 734 20.95 -3.66 -19.30
CA LYS A 734 20.03 -4.24 -20.29
C LYS A 734 20.78 -4.93 -21.44
N LYS A 735 21.85 -4.30 -21.95
CA LYS A 735 22.78 -4.86 -22.95
C LYS A 735 23.51 -6.11 -22.42
N LEU A 736 24.05 -6.05 -21.21
CA LEU A 736 24.74 -7.17 -20.55
C LEU A 736 23.81 -8.35 -20.28
N ALA A 737 22.64 -8.08 -19.69
CA ALA A 737 21.63 -9.07 -19.35
C ALA A 737 21.07 -9.77 -20.59
N LYS A 738 20.77 -9.03 -21.65
CA LYS A 738 20.34 -9.59 -22.94
C LYS A 738 21.43 -10.41 -23.63
N ARG A 739 22.72 -10.05 -23.46
CA ARG A 739 23.86 -10.80 -24.05
C ARG A 739 24.15 -12.11 -23.35
N GLU A 740 24.17 -12.13 -22.01
CA GLU A 740 24.50 -13.32 -21.22
C GLU A 740 23.25 -14.13 -20.79
N GLY A 741 22.05 -13.62 -21.08
CA GLY A 741 20.76 -14.24 -20.77
C GLY A 741 20.41 -14.23 -19.28
N LEU A 742 20.58 -13.07 -18.63
CA LEU A 742 20.38 -12.82 -17.21
C LEU A 742 18.94 -12.40 -16.88
N ASP A 743 18.64 -12.26 -15.59
CA ASP A 743 17.43 -11.62 -15.09
C ASP A 743 17.52 -10.10 -15.26
N GLU A 744 16.94 -9.55 -16.34
CA GLU A 744 16.95 -8.11 -16.64
C GLU A 744 16.44 -7.27 -15.45
N SER A 745 15.49 -7.79 -14.66
CA SER A 745 14.92 -7.11 -13.50
C SER A 745 15.85 -7.03 -12.27
N ALA A 746 17.04 -7.65 -12.30
CA ALA A 746 17.90 -7.71 -11.12
C ALA A 746 18.51 -6.35 -10.71
N LEU A 747 18.66 -5.40 -11.64
CA LEU A 747 19.07 -4.01 -11.34
C LEU A 747 18.01 -3.28 -10.50
N GLU A 748 16.73 -3.49 -10.81
CA GLU A 748 15.59 -2.85 -10.13
C GLU A 748 15.31 -3.49 -8.76
N HIS A 749 15.50 -4.82 -8.65
CA HIS A 749 15.35 -5.57 -7.40
C HIS A 749 16.60 -5.55 -6.49
N ALA A 750 17.66 -4.84 -6.88
CA ALA A 750 18.86 -4.68 -6.06
C ALA A 750 18.66 -3.55 -5.03
N THR A 751 19.06 -3.82 -3.79
CA THR A 751 18.78 -2.96 -2.63
C THR A 751 19.87 -1.91 -2.48
N TRP A 752 19.85 -0.92 -3.37
CA TRP A 752 20.87 0.12 -3.50
C TRP A 752 20.97 1.06 -2.29
N ASP A 753 19.83 1.32 -1.64
CA ASP A 753 19.72 2.03 -0.37
C ASP A 753 20.45 1.29 0.77
N PHE A 754 20.19 -0.01 0.90
CA PHE A 754 20.87 -0.88 1.87
C PHE A 754 22.37 -0.97 1.59
N LEU A 755 22.78 -1.11 0.32
CA LEU A 755 24.20 -1.17 -0.01
C LEU A 755 24.90 0.19 0.25
N GLY A 756 24.24 1.30 -0.08
CA GLY A 756 24.72 2.66 0.19
C GLY A 756 24.88 2.95 1.69
N PHE A 757 23.96 2.45 2.52
CA PHE A 757 24.13 2.43 3.97
C PHE A 757 25.34 1.58 4.38
N VAL A 758 25.38 0.29 4.02
CA VAL A 758 26.42 -0.65 4.45
C VAL A 758 27.83 -0.18 4.09
N LEU A 759 28.05 0.31 2.87
CA LEU A 759 29.37 0.78 2.42
C LEU A 759 29.66 2.24 2.84
N GLY A 760 28.64 3.03 3.19
CA GLY A 760 28.81 4.44 3.52
C GLY A 760 29.07 4.76 5.00
N ARG A 761 28.81 3.85 5.95
CA ARG A 761 29.02 4.07 7.41
C ARG A 761 30.43 4.55 7.72
N ASN A 762 30.64 5.78 8.18
CA ASN A 762 31.97 6.31 8.50
C ASN A 762 32.59 5.77 9.82
N TYR A 763 32.19 4.57 10.27
CA TYR A 763 32.53 3.97 11.55
C TYR A 763 32.56 2.44 11.48
N ASP A 764 33.41 1.82 12.31
CA ASP A 764 33.65 0.37 12.31
C ASP A 764 32.51 -0.40 12.99
N LEU A 765 32.28 -1.66 12.58
CA LEU A 765 31.26 -2.56 13.12
C LEU A 765 31.88 -3.93 13.42
N VAL A 766 32.27 -4.17 14.68
CA VAL A 766 32.92 -5.41 15.10
C VAL A 766 32.11 -6.07 16.22
N ILE A 767 31.68 -7.33 16.03
CA ILE A 767 30.94 -8.08 17.07
C ILE A 767 31.74 -9.29 17.54
N SER A 768 31.63 -9.63 18.82
CA SER A 768 32.42 -10.70 19.44
C SER A 768 31.73 -12.06 19.35
N MET A 769 32.45 -13.07 18.87
CA MET A 769 32.05 -14.49 18.93
C MET A 769 32.48 -15.20 20.23
N SER A 770 33.08 -14.49 21.20
CA SER A 770 33.68 -15.12 22.39
C SER A 770 32.69 -15.92 23.23
N LYS A 771 31.43 -15.44 23.39
CA LYS A 771 30.38 -16.16 24.12
C LYS A 771 30.05 -17.48 23.44
N ALA A 772 29.74 -17.47 22.15
CA ALA A 772 29.51 -18.68 21.37
C ALA A 772 30.67 -19.70 21.49
N ARG A 773 31.92 -19.21 21.38
CA ARG A 773 33.13 -20.03 21.53
C ARG A 773 33.26 -20.65 22.93
N GLN A 774 32.89 -19.93 24.00
CA GLN A 774 32.85 -20.47 25.37
C GLN A 774 31.81 -21.60 25.55
N HIS A 775 30.69 -21.56 24.83
CA HIS A 775 29.69 -22.65 24.80
C HIS A 775 30.07 -23.82 23.87
N GLY A 776 31.23 -23.74 23.19
CA GLY A 776 31.78 -24.80 22.34
C GLY A 776 31.55 -24.63 20.83
N TRP A 777 31.12 -23.46 20.35
CA TRP A 777 31.05 -23.18 18.91
C TRP A 777 32.44 -22.98 18.31
N THR A 778 32.78 -23.77 17.29
CA THR A 778 34.06 -23.71 16.56
C THR A 778 33.90 -23.40 15.07
N GLY A 779 32.68 -23.22 14.57
CA GLY A 779 32.43 -22.92 13.17
C GLY A 779 33.01 -21.59 12.73
N TYR A 780 33.61 -21.60 11.53
CA TYR A 780 34.31 -20.48 10.90
C TYR A 780 34.02 -20.49 9.40
N MET A 781 34.06 -19.32 8.77
CA MET A 781 33.99 -19.13 7.32
C MET A 781 34.93 -17.98 6.96
N ASP A 782 35.67 -18.08 5.85
CA ASP A 782 36.40 -16.93 5.32
C ASP A 782 35.40 -15.99 4.62
N THR A 783 35.44 -14.70 4.94
CA THR A 783 34.49 -13.71 4.44
C THR A 783 34.61 -13.49 2.92
N TRP A 784 35.81 -13.58 2.34
CA TRP A 784 36.00 -13.52 0.89
C TRP A 784 35.51 -14.80 0.21
N GLU A 785 35.78 -15.97 0.80
CA GLU A 785 35.31 -17.26 0.31
C GLU A 785 33.76 -17.33 0.34
N SER A 786 33.15 -16.76 1.38
CA SER A 786 31.69 -16.58 1.48
C SER A 786 31.14 -15.69 0.37
N LEU A 787 31.78 -14.56 0.09
CA LEU A 787 31.33 -13.59 -0.92
C LEU A 787 31.49 -14.13 -2.34
N SER A 788 32.66 -14.65 -2.68
CA SER A 788 32.98 -15.24 -3.99
C SER A 788 32.10 -16.45 -4.33
N LYS A 789 31.93 -17.42 -3.41
CA LYS A 789 30.97 -18.54 -3.60
C LYS A 789 29.52 -18.05 -3.74
N THR A 790 29.19 -16.86 -3.22
CA THR A 790 27.87 -16.25 -3.42
C THR A 790 27.75 -15.61 -4.80
N PHE A 791 28.79 -14.95 -5.31
CA PHE A 791 28.86 -14.54 -6.72
C PHE A 791 28.73 -15.74 -7.67
N ASP A 792 29.43 -16.85 -7.43
CA ASP A 792 29.30 -18.08 -8.23
C ASP A 792 27.85 -18.61 -8.23
N THR A 793 27.22 -18.61 -7.06
CA THR A 793 25.80 -18.99 -6.90
C THR A 793 24.88 -18.08 -7.71
N LEU A 794 25.16 -16.77 -7.75
CA LEU A 794 24.44 -15.77 -8.53
C LEU A 794 24.66 -15.92 -10.05
N GLN A 795 25.86 -16.32 -10.48
CA GLN A 795 26.17 -16.66 -11.89
C GLN A 795 25.38 -17.90 -12.34
N VAL A 796 25.39 -18.97 -11.54
CA VAL A 796 24.59 -20.19 -11.80
C VAL A 796 23.10 -19.86 -11.83
N ALA A 797 22.63 -18.97 -10.95
CA ALA A 797 21.25 -18.52 -10.91
C ALA A 797 20.88 -17.46 -11.98
N LYS A 798 21.81 -17.11 -12.90
CA LYS A 798 21.64 -16.10 -13.96
C LYS A 798 21.25 -14.70 -13.45
N VAL A 799 21.72 -14.33 -12.27
CA VAL A 799 21.60 -12.96 -11.73
C VAL A 799 22.85 -12.14 -12.02
N LEU A 800 24.01 -12.79 -12.17
CA LEU A 800 25.27 -12.16 -12.59
C LEU A 800 25.79 -12.79 -13.88
N PRO A 801 26.55 -12.03 -14.72
CA PRO A 801 27.19 -12.59 -15.90
C PRO A 801 28.22 -13.65 -15.51
N LYS A 802 28.34 -14.70 -16.32
CA LYS A 802 29.50 -15.59 -16.21
C LYS A 802 30.77 -14.79 -16.47
N LEU A 803 31.76 -14.99 -15.62
CA LEU A 803 33.08 -14.42 -15.82
C LEU A 803 33.73 -14.99 -17.09
N ARG A 804 34.30 -14.08 -17.87
CA ARG A 804 35.12 -14.30 -19.06
C ARG A 804 36.35 -13.41 -18.93
#